data_AF-A0A1W1H0A9-F1
#
_entry.id   AF-A0A1W1H0A9-F1
#
_cell.length_a   1.000
_cell.length_b   1.000
_cell.length_c   1.000
_cell.angle_alpha   90.00
_cell.angle_beta   90.00
_cell.angle_gamma   90.00
#
_symmetry.space_group_name_H-M   'P 1'
#
loop_
_entity.id
_entity.type
_entity.pdbx_description
1 polymer ?
#
loop_
_entity_poly.entity_id
_entity_poly.type
_entity_poly.pdbx_seq_one_letter_code
_entity_poly.pdbx_strand_id
1 'polypeptide(L)'
;MKFKAPAFLMALALVAPLALAAKADSPALPAAATADQVTTSKLVYGLLSDSRYAYRPRALDEATSKDVFKRYLETLDGGKQYFTQADITRFAPFQAGIANAIRGGELEPAFQVFAVYKQRVGERVAYARKLLKQEPDFTTDERFEYDRKDVPWAASNAELDELWRKSVKNDWLRLKLAGKKSDDIRKTLDKRYATLEKSVNELKGEDTFQFFMNAYTSAVDPHTDYFTPRTAENFNQAMSLSLEGIGAQLQRQDDVVVIREIIAGGPAAVDGTLKPGDRIVGVGQGKSGLVEDVIGWRIDDVVAKIRGAKDTQVKLEFIPAEAGVDGKHHTLVLTRQKVRLAEQAAKGETMTIPAVNGEPARKVGVIKLPTFYQDFEGRRRNATDYASATRDVAKLLAGFKADKLDGVVLDLRNNGGGSLDEAIELTGLFIEQGPVVQVRESGGRVTVNSDRNQGVAWDGPLAVLINRGSASASEIFAGAIQDYGRGLVIGETSFGKGTVQNIVDLDRWPSGEAQRFGQVKLTIAQFFRISGSSTQHKGVVPDLAFPASVDATEFGESTYDNALPWTRIAAVPHTQYGNFAPLLPKLETRHDARIATDKEFQWWNEDVEQFRTEAAKKYVSLNEATRRAERERQDTQRKQRQIVRKELGLALDPLADDSSDDGLTGNERDIVKDAAREKAAEKRPDPLLRESASILADAVNLLEADRPLSAQVLPQSTAAGRWAD
;
A
#
# COMPACT_ATOMS: atom_id res chain seq x y z
N MET A 1 49.18 30.78 -74.74
CA MET A 1 50.50 31.02 -74.11
C MET A 1 50.39 30.67 -72.62
N LYS A 2 51.00 29.54 -72.23
CA LYS A 2 51.44 29.09 -70.88
C LYS A 2 50.36 28.77 -69.81
N PHE A 3 50.08 27.48 -69.51
CA PHE A 3 50.69 26.57 -68.48
C PHE A 3 50.03 26.77 -67.09
N LYS A 4 49.63 25.80 -66.24
CA LYS A 4 49.98 24.39 -65.92
C LYS A 4 48.88 23.79 -64.99
N ALA A 5 48.68 22.47 -64.99
CA ALA A 5 48.26 21.66 -63.82
C ALA A 5 49.52 21.17 -63.05
N PRO A 6 49.54 20.55 -61.82
CA PRO A 6 48.55 19.64 -61.17
C PRO A 6 48.45 19.61 -59.59
N ALA A 7 47.57 18.73 -59.04
CA ALA A 7 47.60 17.93 -57.77
C ALA A 7 47.66 18.66 -56.38
N PHE A 8 47.10 18.23 -55.21
CA PHE A 8 46.55 16.98 -54.65
C PHE A 8 45.80 17.25 -53.31
N LEU A 9 44.83 16.38 -52.93
CA LEU A 9 44.28 16.01 -51.59
C LEU A 9 44.00 17.03 -50.45
N MET A 10 42.75 17.10 -49.97
CA MET A 10 42.32 16.53 -48.67
C MET A 10 40.81 16.69 -48.42
N ALA A 11 40.24 15.70 -47.75
CA ALA A 11 38.84 15.56 -47.36
C ALA A 11 38.37 16.61 -46.35
N LEU A 12 37.09 17.00 -46.41
CA LEU A 12 36.21 17.07 -45.25
C LEU A 12 34.74 17.17 -45.70
N ALA A 13 33.97 16.12 -45.47
CA ALA A 13 32.52 16.15 -45.55
C ALA A 13 31.98 16.77 -44.25
N LEU A 14 31.38 17.96 -44.35
CA LEU A 14 30.66 18.60 -43.26
C LEU A 14 29.20 18.10 -43.28
N VAL A 15 28.90 17.27 -42.28
CA VAL A 15 27.54 16.89 -41.86
C VAL A 15 26.89 18.12 -41.24
N ALA A 16 25.81 18.62 -41.85
CA ALA A 16 24.96 19.63 -41.25
C ALA A 16 23.91 18.95 -40.34
N PRO A 17 23.72 19.41 -39.09
CA PRO A 17 22.62 18.92 -38.25
C PRO A 17 21.35 19.73 -38.56
N LEU A 18 20.34 19.06 -39.12
CA LEU A 18 18.96 19.55 -39.11
C LEU A 18 18.33 19.12 -37.78
N ALA A 19 18.39 20.02 -36.79
CA ALA A 19 17.60 19.94 -35.59
C ALA A 19 16.80 21.23 -35.48
N LEU A 20 15.49 21.18 -35.72
CA LEU A 20 14.51 22.13 -35.20
C LEU A 20 13.10 21.56 -35.39
N ALA A 21 12.65 20.81 -34.38
CA ALA A 21 11.25 20.73 -34.02
C ALA A 21 11.18 21.11 -32.54
N ALA A 22 10.58 22.26 -32.25
CA ALA A 22 10.40 22.77 -30.90
C ALA A 22 9.53 21.80 -30.10
N LYS A 23 10.13 21.08 -29.15
CA LYS A 23 9.42 20.45 -28.04
C LYS A 23 9.45 21.42 -26.87
N ALA A 24 8.32 21.61 -26.21
CA ALA A 24 8.23 22.37 -24.98
C ALA A 24 9.27 21.89 -23.96
N ASP A 25 9.94 22.85 -23.30
CA ASP A 25 11.02 22.64 -22.34
C ASP A 25 10.54 21.82 -21.12
N SER A 26 10.57 20.49 -21.24
CA SER A 26 10.76 19.64 -20.07
C SER A 26 12.25 19.64 -19.76
N PRO A 27 12.69 19.98 -18.53
CA PRO A 27 14.11 19.94 -18.20
C PRO A 27 14.64 18.54 -18.51
N ALA A 28 15.67 18.47 -19.36
CA ALA A 28 16.30 17.21 -19.71
C ALA A 28 16.72 16.49 -18.44
N LEU A 29 16.48 15.18 -18.36
CA LEU A 29 16.96 14.36 -17.25
C LEU A 29 18.47 14.63 -17.09
N PRO A 30 18.96 14.99 -15.89
CA PRO A 30 20.38 15.21 -15.71
C PRO A 30 21.16 13.97 -16.16
N ALA A 31 22.23 14.18 -16.91
CA ALA A 31 23.00 13.09 -17.50
C ALA A 31 23.80 12.28 -16.46
N ALA A 32 23.88 12.76 -15.22
CA ALA A 32 24.69 12.20 -14.14
C ALA A 32 24.04 12.42 -12.77
N ALA A 33 24.48 11.63 -11.80
CA ALA A 33 24.10 11.79 -10.40
C ALA A 33 24.73 13.03 -9.78
N THR A 34 24.07 13.61 -8.77
CA THR A 34 24.63 14.73 -8.00
C THR A 34 25.73 14.23 -7.04
N ALA A 35 26.57 15.14 -6.54
CA ALA A 35 27.58 14.81 -5.53
C ALA A 35 26.96 14.18 -4.26
N ASP A 36 25.76 14.62 -3.88
CA ASP A 36 25.03 14.08 -2.73
C ASP A 36 24.52 12.66 -3.02
N GLN A 37 24.06 12.37 -4.24
CA GLN A 37 23.68 11.02 -4.66
C GLN A 37 24.87 10.06 -4.72
N VAL A 38 26.02 10.53 -5.22
CA VAL A 38 27.29 9.77 -5.22
C VAL A 38 27.68 9.39 -3.78
N THR A 39 27.59 10.35 -2.85
CA THR A 39 27.88 10.12 -1.44
C THR A 39 26.87 9.15 -0.81
N THR A 40 25.59 9.35 -1.10
CA THR A 40 24.49 8.50 -0.61
C THR A 40 24.68 7.05 -1.05
N SER A 41 25.04 6.80 -2.32
CA SER A 41 25.32 5.45 -2.83
C SER A 41 26.40 4.74 -2.01
N LYS A 42 27.48 5.47 -1.65
CA LYS A 42 28.57 4.95 -0.83
C LYS A 42 28.14 4.65 0.60
N LEU A 43 27.33 5.53 1.20
CA LEU A 43 26.78 5.32 2.54
C LEU A 43 25.86 4.09 2.59
N VAL A 44 24.95 3.95 1.62
CA VAL A 44 24.06 2.79 1.50
C VAL A 44 24.86 1.51 1.26
N TYR A 45 25.89 1.55 0.41
CA TYR A 45 26.83 0.44 0.25
C TYR A 45 27.49 0.06 1.59
N GLY A 46 27.98 1.04 2.34
CA GLY A 46 28.56 0.86 3.66
C GLY A 46 27.63 0.14 4.63
N LEU A 47 26.36 0.55 4.68
CA LEU A 47 25.35 -0.03 5.57
C LEU A 47 24.96 -1.47 5.19
N LEU A 48 24.86 -1.76 3.89
CA LEU A 48 24.31 -3.03 3.40
C LEU A 48 25.36 -4.11 3.12
N SER A 49 26.50 -3.74 2.55
CA SER A 49 27.50 -4.67 2.01
C SER A 49 28.84 -4.63 2.75
N ASP A 50 29.21 -3.49 3.34
CA ASP A 50 30.53 -3.30 3.97
C ASP A 50 30.51 -3.39 5.51
N SER A 51 29.32 -3.51 6.10
CA SER A 51 29.14 -3.54 7.56
C SER A 51 28.27 -4.71 8.00
N ARG A 52 28.23 -4.94 9.32
CA ARG A 52 27.36 -5.94 9.97
C ARG A 52 26.04 -5.35 10.47
N TYR A 53 25.66 -4.15 10.00
CA TYR A 53 24.44 -3.47 10.41
C TYR A 53 23.18 -4.14 9.87
N ALA A 54 23.20 -4.58 8.60
CA ALA A 54 22.11 -5.40 8.05
C ALA A 54 22.02 -6.76 8.76
N TYR A 55 20.81 -7.29 8.94
CA TYR A 55 20.59 -8.60 9.56
C TYR A 55 21.32 -9.72 8.82
N ARG A 56 21.25 -9.69 7.49
CA ARG A 56 21.91 -10.62 6.58
C ARG A 56 22.68 -9.81 5.54
N PRO A 57 23.89 -9.33 5.85
CA PRO A 57 24.68 -8.60 4.87
C PRO A 57 24.95 -9.50 3.67
N ARG A 58 24.76 -8.96 2.47
CA ARG A 58 25.10 -9.64 1.22
C ARG A 58 26.22 -8.85 0.56
N ALA A 59 27.29 -9.54 0.17
CA ALA A 59 28.34 -8.91 -0.59
C ALA A 59 27.79 -8.47 -1.95
N LEU A 60 28.07 -7.24 -2.36
CA LEU A 60 27.76 -6.77 -3.70
C LEU A 60 28.74 -7.39 -4.72
N ASP A 61 28.46 -8.64 -5.09
CA ASP A 61 29.21 -9.46 -6.03
C ASP A 61 28.52 -9.54 -7.41
N GLU A 62 29.01 -10.40 -8.30
CA GLU A 62 28.42 -10.57 -9.64
C GLU A 62 26.97 -11.09 -9.59
N ALA A 63 26.67 -12.01 -8.67
CA ALA A 63 25.34 -12.58 -8.52
C ALA A 63 24.34 -11.53 -8.02
N THR A 64 24.74 -10.76 -7.00
CA THR A 64 23.92 -9.66 -6.48
C THR A 64 23.76 -8.57 -7.53
N SER A 65 24.81 -8.23 -8.29
CA SER A 65 24.73 -7.25 -9.38
C SER A 65 23.72 -7.64 -10.46
N LYS A 66 23.64 -8.95 -10.81
CA LYS A 66 22.61 -9.49 -11.71
C LYS A 66 21.21 -9.31 -11.15
N ASP A 67 21.00 -9.55 -9.86
CA ASP A 67 19.70 -9.37 -9.19
C ASP A 67 19.31 -7.89 -9.12
N VAL A 68 20.25 -6.99 -8.78
CA VAL A 68 20.02 -5.53 -8.82
C VAL A 68 19.58 -5.09 -10.23
N PHE A 69 20.28 -5.58 -11.26
CA PHE A 69 19.93 -5.25 -12.65
C PHE A 69 18.52 -5.73 -13.01
N LYS A 70 18.19 -6.98 -12.69
CA LYS A 70 16.85 -7.56 -12.89
C LYS A 70 15.78 -6.69 -12.23
N ARG A 71 15.94 -6.39 -10.94
CA ARG A 71 14.98 -5.59 -10.16
C ARG A 71 14.85 -4.15 -10.65
N TYR A 72 15.95 -3.57 -11.13
CA TYR A 72 15.92 -2.24 -11.73
C TYR A 72 15.10 -2.24 -13.01
N LEU A 73 15.30 -3.23 -13.89
CA LEU A 73 14.48 -3.42 -15.07
C LEU A 73 13.01 -3.70 -14.74
N GLU A 74 12.72 -4.47 -13.68
CA GLU A 74 11.35 -4.73 -13.22
C GLU A 74 10.67 -3.46 -12.68
N THR A 75 11.42 -2.58 -12.02
CA THR A 75 10.91 -1.28 -11.54
C THR A 75 10.55 -0.36 -12.71
N LEU A 76 11.30 -0.43 -13.80
CA LEU A 76 11.04 0.40 -15.00
C LEU A 76 10.00 -0.23 -15.93
N ASP A 77 10.07 -1.54 -16.15
CA ASP A 77 9.28 -2.27 -17.14
C ASP A 77 9.00 -3.74 -16.73
N GLY A 78 8.46 -3.96 -15.54
CA GLY A 78 8.08 -5.30 -15.05
C GLY A 78 7.03 -6.01 -15.90
N GLY A 79 6.23 -5.26 -16.67
CA GLY A 79 5.28 -5.80 -17.65
C GLY A 79 5.88 -6.10 -19.03
N LYS A 80 7.17 -5.78 -19.25
CA LYS A 80 7.90 -5.95 -20.50
C LYS A 80 7.16 -5.37 -21.71
N GLN A 81 6.65 -4.15 -21.54
CA GLN A 81 5.83 -3.43 -22.51
C GLN A 81 6.60 -2.33 -23.26
N TYR A 82 7.82 -1.99 -22.83
CA TYR A 82 8.57 -0.86 -23.34
C TYR A 82 9.92 -1.25 -23.94
N PHE A 83 10.71 -2.08 -23.24
CA PHE A 83 12.02 -2.48 -23.72
C PHE A 83 11.96 -3.65 -24.72
N THR A 84 12.91 -3.63 -25.67
CA THR A 84 13.18 -4.75 -26.57
C THR A 84 14.36 -5.57 -26.07
N GLN A 85 14.50 -6.80 -26.57
CA GLN A 85 15.67 -7.65 -26.33
C GLN A 85 16.98 -6.97 -26.77
N ALA A 86 16.94 -6.12 -27.80
CA ALA A 86 18.09 -5.32 -28.24
C ALA A 86 18.50 -4.27 -27.19
N ASP A 87 17.53 -3.63 -26.53
CA ASP A 87 17.79 -2.69 -25.44
C ASP A 87 18.45 -3.42 -24.26
N ILE A 88 17.90 -4.57 -23.85
CA ILE A 88 18.46 -5.38 -22.77
C ILE A 88 19.90 -5.82 -23.08
N THR A 89 20.17 -6.21 -24.34
CA THR A 89 21.52 -6.58 -24.77
C THR A 89 22.48 -5.38 -24.69
N ARG A 90 22.02 -4.18 -25.05
CA ARG A 90 22.80 -2.94 -24.93
C ARG A 90 23.16 -2.60 -23.49
N PHE A 91 22.33 -2.99 -22.53
CA PHE A 91 22.55 -2.73 -21.10
C PHE A 91 23.47 -3.76 -20.43
N ALA A 92 23.84 -4.86 -21.11
CA ALA A 92 24.67 -5.92 -20.53
C ALA A 92 26.02 -5.45 -19.93
N PRO A 93 26.74 -4.46 -20.50
CA PRO A 93 27.95 -3.92 -19.86
C PRO A 93 27.67 -3.25 -18.52
N PHE A 94 26.53 -2.56 -18.37
CA PHE A 94 26.14 -1.95 -17.11
C PHE A 94 25.88 -3.01 -16.04
N GLN A 95 25.17 -4.08 -16.37
CA GLN A 95 24.94 -5.20 -15.44
C GLN A 95 26.26 -5.72 -14.83
N ALA A 96 27.32 -5.85 -15.64
CA ALA A 96 28.64 -6.29 -15.15
C ALA A 96 29.35 -5.24 -14.28
N GLY A 97 29.03 -3.95 -14.46
CA GLY A 97 29.63 -2.82 -13.76
C GLY A 97 28.90 -2.36 -12.49
N ILE A 98 27.70 -2.87 -12.19
CA ILE A 98 26.85 -2.37 -11.08
C ILE A 98 27.58 -2.32 -9.73
N ALA A 99 28.35 -3.36 -9.39
CA ALA A 99 29.09 -3.39 -8.14
C ALA A 99 30.07 -2.20 -8.02
N ASN A 100 30.80 -1.91 -9.09
CA ASN A 100 31.74 -0.80 -9.14
C ASN A 100 30.99 0.54 -9.20
N ALA A 101 29.87 0.61 -9.93
CA ALA A 101 29.02 1.79 -10.00
C ALA A 101 28.52 2.21 -8.61
N ILE A 102 28.01 1.29 -7.81
CA ILE A 102 27.49 1.58 -6.46
C ILE A 102 28.63 1.97 -5.50
N ARG A 103 29.76 1.24 -5.53
CA ARG A 103 30.93 1.49 -4.65
C ARG A 103 31.65 2.80 -4.99
N GLY A 104 31.87 3.06 -6.28
CA GLY A 104 32.55 4.24 -6.81
C GLY A 104 31.65 5.46 -6.88
N GLY A 105 30.33 5.25 -6.97
CA GLY A 105 29.32 6.27 -7.25
C GLY A 105 29.23 6.65 -8.74
N GLU A 106 29.64 5.77 -9.65
CA GLU A 106 29.57 5.96 -11.11
C GLU A 106 28.18 5.54 -11.60
N LEU A 107 27.18 6.38 -11.35
CA LEU A 107 25.76 6.05 -11.52
C LEU A 107 25.19 6.43 -12.89
N GLU A 108 25.98 7.07 -13.76
CA GLU A 108 25.59 7.51 -15.10
C GLU A 108 24.93 6.39 -15.93
N PRO A 109 25.42 5.13 -15.92
CA PRO A 109 24.77 4.06 -16.67
C PRO A 109 23.31 3.79 -16.24
N ALA A 110 22.98 3.94 -14.96
CA ALA A 110 21.59 3.80 -14.48
C ALA A 110 20.70 4.89 -15.08
N PHE A 111 21.17 6.13 -15.09
CA PHE A 111 20.47 7.27 -15.71
C PHE A 111 20.31 7.09 -17.22
N GLN A 112 21.28 6.48 -17.90
CA GLN A 112 21.17 6.16 -19.32
C GLN A 112 20.09 5.11 -19.62
N VAL A 113 20.00 4.05 -18.80
CA VAL A 113 18.92 3.05 -18.91
C VAL A 113 17.55 3.73 -18.71
N PHE A 114 17.43 4.59 -17.70
CA PHE A 114 16.20 5.34 -17.46
C PHE A 114 15.87 6.31 -18.61
N ALA A 115 16.86 6.96 -19.21
CA ALA A 115 16.65 7.81 -20.38
C ALA A 115 16.10 7.00 -21.58
N VAL A 116 16.61 5.78 -21.80
CA VAL A 116 16.05 4.87 -22.82
C VAL A 116 14.63 4.47 -22.45
N TYR A 117 14.32 4.22 -21.18
CA TYR A 117 12.94 3.98 -20.74
C TYR A 117 12.00 5.14 -21.09
N LYS A 118 12.37 6.38 -20.75
CA LYS A 118 11.57 7.58 -21.09
C LYS A 118 11.36 7.69 -22.61
N GLN A 119 12.40 7.40 -23.39
CA GLN A 119 12.30 7.38 -24.85
C GLN A 119 11.31 6.32 -25.33
N ARG A 120 11.40 5.08 -24.84
CA ARG A 120 10.51 3.99 -25.23
C ARG A 120 9.06 4.29 -24.85
N VAL A 121 8.80 4.84 -23.67
CA VAL A 121 7.45 5.30 -23.28
C VAL A 121 6.90 6.31 -24.30
N GLY A 122 7.68 7.33 -24.67
CA GLY A 122 7.25 8.32 -25.67
C GLY A 122 6.94 7.71 -27.04
N GLU A 123 7.77 6.76 -27.50
CA GLU A 123 7.53 6.02 -28.76
C GLU A 123 6.24 5.18 -28.69
N ARG A 124 5.99 4.51 -27.56
CA ARG A 124 4.77 3.72 -27.35
C ARG A 124 3.51 4.60 -27.27
N VAL A 125 3.58 5.73 -26.57
CA VAL A 125 2.49 6.71 -26.50
C VAL A 125 2.17 7.28 -27.88
N ALA A 126 3.17 7.64 -28.68
CA ALA A 126 2.96 8.12 -30.04
C ALA A 126 2.26 7.08 -30.93
N TYR A 127 2.66 5.81 -30.80
CA TYR A 127 2.00 4.69 -31.50
C TYR A 127 0.55 4.49 -31.02
N ALA A 128 0.32 4.46 -29.70
CA ALA A 128 -1.02 4.32 -29.12
C ALA A 128 -1.98 5.42 -29.61
N ARG A 129 -1.55 6.68 -29.59
CA ARG A 129 -2.35 7.83 -30.07
C ARG A 129 -2.61 7.76 -31.58
N LYS A 130 -1.69 7.18 -32.37
CA LYS A 130 -1.93 6.92 -33.80
C LYS A 130 -3.06 5.91 -34.01
N LEU A 131 -3.14 4.87 -33.18
CA LEU A 131 -4.18 3.84 -33.27
C LEU A 131 -5.59 4.40 -33.00
N LEU A 132 -5.72 5.41 -32.12
CA LEU A 132 -7.02 6.01 -31.76
C LEU A 132 -7.77 6.66 -32.94
N LYS A 133 -7.09 6.91 -34.06
CA LYS A 133 -7.70 7.47 -35.29
C LYS A 133 -8.77 6.56 -35.88
N GLN A 134 -8.69 5.25 -35.63
CA GLN A 134 -9.64 4.27 -36.13
C GLN A 134 -10.20 3.46 -34.97
N GLU A 135 -11.50 3.17 -35.00
CA GLU A 135 -12.09 2.27 -34.00
C GLU A 135 -11.60 0.84 -34.24
N PRO A 136 -11.10 0.13 -33.22
CA PRO A 136 -10.71 -1.27 -33.36
C PRO A 136 -11.90 -2.17 -33.72
N ASP A 137 -11.67 -3.25 -34.47
CA ASP A 137 -12.65 -4.32 -34.63
C ASP A 137 -12.73 -5.15 -33.34
N PHE A 138 -13.91 -5.30 -32.75
CA PHE A 138 -14.15 -6.08 -31.53
C PHE A 138 -14.84 -7.43 -31.78
N THR A 139 -14.98 -7.85 -33.03
CA THR A 139 -15.64 -9.12 -33.40
C THR A 139 -14.68 -10.31 -33.38
N THR A 140 -13.39 -10.07 -33.64
CA THR A 140 -12.35 -11.10 -33.61
C THR A 140 -12.10 -11.63 -32.19
N ASP A 141 -11.91 -12.95 -32.04
CA ASP A 141 -11.53 -13.59 -30.77
C ASP A 141 -10.03 -13.37 -30.48
N GLU A 142 -9.73 -12.21 -29.90
CA GLU A 142 -8.40 -11.84 -29.45
C GLU A 142 -8.34 -11.73 -27.92
N ARG A 143 -7.14 -11.88 -27.36
CA ARG A 143 -6.89 -11.79 -25.92
C ARG A 143 -5.75 -10.82 -25.63
N PHE A 144 -5.87 -10.10 -24.52
CA PHE A 144 -4.79 -9.27 -23.97
C PHE A 144 -4.27 -9.91 -22.67
N GLU A 145 -3.04 -10.40 -22.72
CA GLU A 145 -2.30 -10.94 -21.59
C GLU A 145 -1.78 -9.78 -20.74
N TYR A 146 -2.39 -9.58 -19.56
CA TYR A 146 -2.00 -8.48 -18.67
C TYR A 146 -0.89 -8.89 -17.71
N ASP A 147 -0.83 -10.16 -17.29
CA ASP A 147 0.29 -10.68 -16.48
C ASP A 147 1.43 -11.11 -17.43
N ARG A 148 2.46 -10.28 -17.48
CA ARG A 148 3.60 -10.41 -18.40
C ARG A 148 4.95 -10.48 -17.69
N LYS A 149 4.97 -10.74 -16.38
CA LYS A 149 6.23 -10.74 -15.62
C LYS A 149 7.22 -11.81 -16.10
N ASP A 150 6.70 -12.98 -16.52
CA ASP A 150 7.50 -14.15 -16.88
C ASP A 150 7.74 -14.34 -18.39
N VAL A 151 7.19 -13.47 -19.25
CA VAL A 151 7.36 -13.59 -20.72
C VAL A 151 8.76 -13.12 -21.17
N PRO A 152 9.31 -13.60 -22.30
CA PRO A 152 10.56 -13.05 -22.83
C PRO A 152 10.38 -11.57 -23.23
N TRP A 153 11.48 -10.81 -23.24
CA TRP A 153 11.48 -9.45 -23.80
C TRP A 153 11.14 -9.51 -25.29
N ALA A 154 10.40 -8.52 -25.77
CA ALA A 154 10.01 -8.44 -27.17
C ALA A 154 11.25 -8.43 -28.09
N ALA A 155 11.29 -9.31 -29.09
CA ALA A 155 12.42 -9.44 -30.00
C ALA A 155 12.54 -8.22 -30.94
N SER A 156 11.45 -7.49 -31.16
CA SER A 156 11.40 -6.34 -32.06
C SER A 156 10.34 -5.32 -31.68
N ASN A 157 10.44 -4.12 -32.28
CA ASN A 157 9.40 -3.11 -32.17
C ASN A 157 8.05 -3.57 -32.72
N ALA A 158 8.02 -4.51 -33.69
CA ALA A 158 6.77 -5.03 -34.23
C ALA A 158 5.99 -5.86 -33.20
N GLU A 159 6.68 -6.61 -32.34
CA GLU A 159 6.06 -7.35 -31.24
C GLU A 159 5.51 -6.39 -30.17
N LEU A 160 6.24 -5.31 -29.86
CA LEU A 160 5.75 -4.26 -28.98
C LEU A 160 4.56 -3.51 -29.59
N ASP A 161 4.58 -3.22 -30.89
CA ASP A 161 3.46 -2.59 -31.60
C ASP A 161 2.20 -3.46 -31.48
N GLU A 162 2.32 -4.78 -31.67
CA GLU A 162 1.19 -5.71 -31.51
C GLU A 162 0.67 -5.78 -30.06
N LEU A 163 1.57 -5.80 -29.08
CA LEU A 163 1.20 -5.73 -27.67
C LEU A 163 0.43 -4.44 -27.35
N TRP A 164 0.93 -3.29 -27.81
CA TRP A 164 0.29 -2.01 -27.59
C TRP A 164 -1.03 -1.87 -28.35
N ARG A 165 -1.16 -2.47 -29.54
CA ARG A 165 -2.44 -2.56 -30.26
C ARG A 165 -3.50 -3.25 -29.39
N LYS A 166 -3.15 -4.39 -28.78
CA LYS A 166 -4.06 -5.13 -27.89
C LYS A 166 -4.37 -4.36 -26.61
N SER A 167 -3.38 -3.69 -26.02
CA SER A 167 -3.57 -2.83 -24.84
C SER A 167 -4.53 -1.67 -25.12
N VAL A 168 -4.33 -0.94 -26.23
CA VAL A 168 -5.23 0.16 -26.65
C VAL A 168 -6.63 -0.37 -26.98
N LYS A 169 -6.73 -1.54 -27.62
CA LYS A 169 -8.02 -2.19 -27.87
C LYS A 169 -8.75 -2.53 -26.57
N ASN A 170 -8.05 -3.04 -25.56
CA ASN A 170 -8.62 -3.28 -24.23
C ASN A 170 -9.12 -1.99 -23.56
N ASP A 171 -8.28 -0.96 -23.55
CA ASP A 171 -8.62 0.35 -22.98
C ASP A 171 -9.87 0.96 -23.64
N TRP A 172 -9.95 0.88 -24.97
CA TRP A 172 -11.12 1.31 -25.74
C TRP A 172 -12.36 0.50 -25.37
N LEU A 173 -12.23 -0.84 -25.34
CA LEU A 173 -13.34 -1.72 -25.07
C LEU A 173 -13.92 -1.46 -23.68
N ARG A 174 -13.09 -1.24 -22.65
CA ARG A 174 -13.56 -0.91 -21.29
C ARG A 174 -14.44 0.33 -21.26
N LEU A 175 -14.04 1.39 -21.97
CA LEU A 175 -14.83 2.63 -22.06
C LEU A 175 -16.10 2.46 -22.91
N LYS A 176 -16.02 1.67 -23.99
CA LYS A 176 -17.18 1.33 -24.84
C LYS A 176 -18.24 0.52 -24.09
N LEU A 177 -17.80 -0.43 -23.26
CA LEU A 177 -18.66 -1.22 -22.39
C LEU A 177 -19.32 -0.38 -21.29
N ALA A 178 -18.67 0.70 -20.86
CA ALA A 178 -19.25 1.71 -19.97
C ALA A 178 -20.22 2.68 -20.68
N GLY A 179 -20.52 2.46 -21.96
CA GLY A 179 -21.51 3.23 -22.71
C GLY A 179 -21.00 4.55 -23.29
N LYS A 180 -19.69 4.81 -23.26
CA LYS A 180 -19.11 6.00 -23.88
C LYS A 180 -19.14 5.91 -25.41
N LYS A 181 -19.36 7.06 -26.06
CA LYS A 181 -19.32 7.17 -27.53
C LYS A 181 -17.89 7.21 -28.04
N SER A 182 -17.65 6.71 -29.26
CA SER A 182 -16.30 6.59 -29.83
C SER A 182 -15.49 7.90 -29.81
N ASP A 183 -16.13 9.05 -30.01
CA ASP A 183 -15.43 10.35 -29.97
C ASP A 183 -15.02 10.76 -28.55
N ASP A 184 -15.82 10.44 -27.54
CA ASP A 184 -15.47 10.67 -26.14
C ASP A 184 -14.38 9.69 -25.69
N ILE A 185 -14.45 8.43 -26.14
CA ILE A 185 -13.40 7.42 -25.92
C ILE A 185 -12.06 7.92 -26.47
N ARG A 186 -12.03 8.43 -27.72
CA ARG A 186 -10.82 8.99 -28.32
C ARG A 186 -10.24 10.12 -27.48
N LYS A 187 -11.06 11.07 -27.03
CA LYS A 187 -10.62 12.17 -26.18
C LYS A 187 -10.06 11.68 -24.85
N THR A 188 -10.75 10.75 -24.19
CA THR A 188 -10.29 10.16 -22.92
C THR A 188 -8.97 9.43 -23.09
N LEU A 189 -8.83 8.54 -24.08
CA LEU A 189 -7.60 7.77 -24.29
C LEU A 189 -6.44 8.64 -24.80
N ASP A 190 -6.70 9.63 -25.66
CA ASP A 190 -5.67 10.57 -26.10
C ASP A 190 -5.07 11.31 -24.89
N LYS A 191 -5.94 11.79 -23.99
CA LYS A 191 -5.55 12.41 -22.73
C LYS A 191 -4.81 11.43 -21.83
N ARG A 192 -5.31 10.20 -21.65
CA ARG A 192 -4.68 9.13 -20.84
C ARG A 192 -3.23 8.92 -21.26
N TYR A 193 -2.98 8.72 -22.56
CA TYR A 193 -1.64 8.46 -23.07
C TYR A 193 -0.76 9.71 -23.02
N ALA A 194 -1.31 10.91 -23.26
CA ALA A 194 -0.57 12.16 -23.07
C ALA A 194 -0.16 12.36 -21.60
N THR A 195 -1.05 12.06 -20.65
CA THR A 195 -0.75 12.10 -19.20
C THR A 195 0.30 11.07 -18.83
N LEU A 196 0.26 9.85 -19.37
CA LEU A 196 1.32 8.85 -19.16
C LEU A 196 2.71 9.37 -19.57
N GLU A 197 2.82 9.91 -20.80
CA GLU A 197 4.08 10.51 -21.27
C GLU A 197 4.51 11.69 -20.38
N LYS A 198 3.56 12.56 -20.01
CA LYS A 198 3.83 13.70 -19.12
C LYS A 198 4.35 13.26 -17.75
N SER A 199 3.67 12.32 -17.09
CA SER A 199 4.06 11.82 -15.78
C SER A 199 5.45 11.18 -15.78
N VAL A 200 5.78 10.41 -16.83
CA VAL A 200 7.15 9.85 -16.99
C VAL A 200 8.18 10.95 -17.26
N ASN A 201 7.81 11.99 -18.02
CA ASN A 201 8.71 13.11 -18.30
C ASN A 201 8.98 14.01 -17.09
N GLU A 202 8.01 14.14 -16.18
CA GLU A 202 8.11 14.87 -14.90
C GLU A 202 9.01 14.16 -13.87
N LEU A 203 9.37 12.88 -14.07
CA LEU A 203 10.34 12.18 -13.24
C LEU A 203 11.74 12.81 -13.36
N LYS A 204 12.30 13.13 -12.21
CA LYS A 204 13.57 13.84 -11.99
C LYS A 204 14.71 12.86 -11.72
N GLY A 205 15.93 13.39 -11.64
CA GLY A 205 17.12 12.60 -11.31
C GLY A 205 17.06 11.97 -9.91
N GLU A 206 16.33 12.57 -8.96
CA GLU A 206 16.10 12.00 -7.63
C GLU A 206 15.25 10.71 -7.68
N ASP A 207 14.21 10.68 -8.53
CA ASP A 207 13.36 9.51 -8.70
C ASP A 207 14.16 8.37 -9.34
N THR A 208 14.97 8.69 -10.36
CA THR A 208 15.84 7.72 -11.05
C THR A 208 16.84 7.08 -10.09
N PHE A 209 17.48 7.91 -9.26
CA PHE A 209 18.41 7.47 -8.24
C PHE A 209 17.72 6.57 -7.21
N GLN A 210 16.54 6.98 -6.72
CA GLN A 210 15.78 6.17 -5.76
C GLN A 210 15.37 4.81 -6.33
N PHE A 211 14.89 4.75 -7.59
CA PHE A 211 14.57 3.47 -8.24
C PHE A 211 15.79 2.54 -8.32
N PHE A 212 16.96 3.08 -8.68
CA PHE A 212 18.18 2.28 -8.76
C PHE A 212 18.67 1.82 -7.39
N MET A 213 18.67 2.71 -6.40
CA MET A 213 19.06 2.36 -5.03
C MET A 213 18.09 1.35 -4.40
N ASN A 214 16.79 1.43 -4.70
CA ASN A 214 15.80 0.46 -4.23
C ASN A 214 15.92 -0.90 -4.91
N ALA A 215 16.34 -0.95 -6.18
CA ALA A 215 16.71 -2.20 -6.82
C ALA A 215 17.91 -2.86 -6.10
N TYR A 216 18.88 -2.07 -5.64
CA TYR A 216 19.98 -2.56 -4.83
C TYR A 216 19.54 -3.01 -3.43
N THR A 217 18.80 -2.18 -2.69
CA THR A 217 18.37 -2.51 -1.33
C THR A 217 17.46 -3.74 -1.31
N SER A 218 16.53 -3.85 -2.25
CA SER A 218 15.61 -4.99 -2.35
C SER A 218 16.28 -6.29 -2.80
N ALA A 219 17.44 -6.23 -3.48
CA ALA A 219 18.25 -7.43 -3.79
C ALA A 219 18.93 -8.01 -2.54
N VAL A 220 19.24 -7.16 -1.56
CA VAL A 220 19.78 -7.60 -0.26
C VAL A 220 18.69 -8.29 0.55
N ASP A 221 17.54 -7.63 0.71
CA ASP A 221 16.39 -8.10 1.48
C ASP A 221 15.10 -7.40 1.01
N PRO A 222 13.95 -8.10 0.88
CA PRO A 222 12.72 -7.53 0.29
C PRO A 222 12.08 -6.39 1.09
N HIS A 223 12.50 -6.15 2.34
CA HIS A 223 11.95 -5.09 3.20
C HIS A 223 12.92 -3.94 3.45
N THR A 224 14.05 -3.92 2.72
CA THR A 224 15.03 -2.85 2.82
C THR A 224 14.82 -1.85 1.69
N ASP A 225 14.62 -0.58 2.04
CA ASP A 225 14.31 0.51 1.10
C ASP A 225 15.20 1.72 1.38
N TYR A 226 15.57 2.43 0.31
CA TYR A 226 16.10 3.77 0.38
C TYR A 226 14.99 4.80 0.17
N PHE A 227 14.97 5.80 1.05
CA PHE A 227 14.11 6.96 0.99
C PHE A 227 14.94 8.21 0.76
N THR A 228 14.63 8.92 -0.33
CA THR A 228 15.03 10.33 -0.50
C THR A 228 14.50 11.17 0.68
N PRO A 229 15.09 12.34 0.99
CA PRO A 229 14.60 13.20 2.08
C PRO A 229 13.08 13.44 2.04
N ARG A 230 12.54 13.65 0.85
CA ARG A 230 11.10 13.85 0.62
C ARG A 230 10.28 12.59 0.92
N THR A 231 10.69 11.43 0.42
CA THR A 231 9.94 10.18 0.68
C THR A 231 10.07 9.72 2.13
N ALA A 232 11.19 10.03 2.79
CA ALA A 232 11.39 9.82 4.22
C ALA A 232 10.43 10.67 5.06
N GLU A 233 10.27 11.96 4.72
CA GLU A 233 9.30 12.84 5.38
C GLU A 233 7.86 12.29 5.25
N ASN A 234 7.46 11.87 4.04
CA ASN A 234 6.15 11.28 3.80
C ASN A 234 5.93 9.99 4.60
N PHE A 235 6.92 9.12 4.67
CA PHE A 235 6.87 7.89 5.48
C PHE A 235 6.69 8.21 6.97
N ASN A 236 7.46 9.15 7.51
CA ASN A 236 7.39 9.56 8.92
C ASN A 236 6.03 10.19 9.26
N GLN A 237 5.45 10.99 8.37
CA GLN A 237 4.11 11.56 8.55
C GLN A 237 3.03 10.48 8.59
N ALA A 238 3.07 9.53 7.64
CA ALA A 238 2.14 8.40 7.62
C ALA A 238 2.20 7.58 8.92
N MET A 239 3.41 7.34 9.46
CA MET A 239 3.57 6.60 10.72
C MET A 239 3.08 7.39 11.95
N SER A 240 3.20 8.70 11.96
CA SER A 240 2.74 9.55 13.06
C SER A 240 1.23 9.87 13.02
N LEU A 241 0.53 9.51 11.95
CA LEU A 241 -0.84 9.99 11.63
C LEU A 241 -1.01 11.50 11.83
N SER A 242 0.05 12.25 11.52
CA SER A 242 0.04 13.70 11.68
C SER A 242 0.79 14.37 10.55
N LEU A 243 0.30 15.54 10.17
CA LEU A 243 0.95 16.40 9.19
C LEU A 243 0.96 17.84 9.70
N GLU A 244 1.97 18.61 9.29
CA GLU A 244 1.99 20.06 9.48
C GLU A 244 1.61 20.75 8.18
N GLY A 245 0.49 21.47 8.18
CA GLY A 245 -0.03 22.10 6.98
C GLY A 245 -1.43 22.67 7.17
N ILE A 246 -2.19 22.68 6.08
CA ILE A 246 -3.53 23.30 6.05
C ILE A 246 -4.66 22.34 6.43
N GLY A 247 -4.40 21.04 6.60
CA GLY A 247 -5.44 20.05 6.90
C GLY A 247 -6.37 19.75 5.72
N ALA A 248 -5.79 19.52 4.54
CA ALA A 248 -6.52 19.07 3.35
C ALA A 248 -5.77 17.92 2.67
N GLN A 249 -6.51 16.93 2.19
CA GLN A 249 -5.98 15.89 1.31
C GLN A 249 -6.08 16.37 -0.13
N LEU A 250 -4.95 16.40 -0.81
CA LEU A 250 -4.85 16.88 -2.18
C LEU A 250 -4.66 15.70 -3.13
N GLN A 251 -5.19 15.83 -4.34
CA GLN A 251 -4.98 14.88 -5.41
C GLN A 251 -4.89 15.65 -6.73
N ARG A 252 -4.03 15.20 -7.64
CA ARG A 252 -3.94 15.79 -8.97
C ARG A 252 -5.09 15.27 -9.82
N GLN A 253 -5.84 16.20 -10.42
CA GLN A 253 -6.79 15.89 -11.48
C GLN A 253 -6.32 16.64 -12.72
N ASP A 254 -6.00 15.91 -13.78
CA ASP A 254 -5.43 16.49 -14.98
C ASP A 254 -4.15 17.29 -14.66
N ASP A 255 -4.18 18.61 -14.87
CA ASP A 255 -3.08 19.54 -14.65
C ASP A 255 -3.28 20.47 -13.46
N VAL A 256 -4.29 20.21 -12.64
CA VAL A 256 -4.57 21.01 -11.43
C VAL A 256 -4.55 20.14 -10.19
N VAL A 257 -4.16 20.75 -9.08
CA VAL A 257 -4.22 20.11 -7.76
C VAL A 257 -5.59 20.38 -7.17
N VAL A 258 -6.35 19.33 -6.89
CA VAL A 258 -7.72 19.40 -6.40
C VAL A 258 -7.76 18.97 -4.94
N ILE A 259 -8.59 19.65 -4.15
CA ILE A 259 -8.90 19.23 -2.79
C ILE A 259 -9.80 18.00 -2.87
N ARG A 260 -9.28 16.83 -2.48
CA ARG A 260 -10.06 15.59 -2.38
C ARG A 260 -10.95 15.59 -1.15
N GLU A 261 -10.36 15.91 0.01
CA GLU A 261 -11.05 15.90 1.29
C GLU A 261 -10.47 16.97 2.22
N ILE A 262 -11.31 17.51 3.10
CA ILE A 262 -10.90 18.43 4.17
C ILE A 262 -10.81 17.64 5.48
N ILE A 263 -9.67 17.73 6.15
CA ILE A 263 -9.42 16.98 7.38
C ILE A 263 -10.09 17.71 8.54
N ALA A 264 -11.01 17.02 9.23
CA ALA A 264 -11.74 17.58 10.37
C ALA A 264 -10.80 18.11 11.45
N GLY A 265 -11.08 19.31 11.96
CA GLY A 265 -10.27 20.00 12.96
C GLY A 265 -8.97 20.64 12.43
N GLY A 266 -8.64 20.47 11.15
CA GLY A 266 -7.51 21.16 10.52
C GLY A 266 -7.80 22.63 10.15
N PRO A 267 -6.78 23.45 9.81
CA PRO A 267 -6.96 24.86 9.48
C PRO A 267 -8.00 25.14 8.39
N ALA A 268 -8.02 24.35 7.32
CA ALA A 268 -8.99 24.49 6.23
C ALA A 268 -10.42 24.19 6.68
N ALA A 269 -10.61 23.23 7.60
CA ALA A 269 -11.92 22.92 8.17
C ALA A 269 -12.42 24.02 9.10
N VAL A 270 -11.53 24.58 9.93
CA VAL A 270 -11.85 25.66 10.88
C VAL A 270 -12.21 26.96 10.15
N ASP A 271 -11.49 27.27 9.08
CA ASP A 271 -11.78 28.43 8.24
C ASP A 271 -13.08 28.25 7.44
N GLY A 272 -13.30 27.05 6.88
CA GLY A 272 -14.55 26.68 6.20
C GLY A 272 -14.71 27.24 4.79
N THR A 273 -13.75 28.00 4.25
CA THR A 273 -13.82 28.54 2.89
C THR A 273 -13.57 27.47 1.82
N LEU A 274 -12.59 26.58 2.05
CA LEU A 274 -12.22 25.53 1.10
C LEU A 274 -13.18 24.35 1.16
N LYS A 275 -13.51 23.80 -0.01
CA LYS A 275 -14.39 22.64 -0.16
C LYS A 275 -13.75 21.53 -0.98
N PRO A 276 -14.18 20.27 -0.80
CA PRO A 276 -13.86 19.20 -1.74
C PRO A 276 -14.22 19.59 -3.17
N GLY A 277 -13.28 19.39 -4.10
CA GLY A 277 -13.40 19.76 -5.52
C GLY A 277 -12.76 21.10 -5.90
N ASP A 278 -12.40 21.95 -4.92
CA ASP A 278 -11.71 23.21 -5.20
C ASP A 278 -10.32 22.95 -5.80
N ARG A 279 -9.92 23.79 -6.75
CA ARG A 279 -8.67 23.65 -7.52
C ARG A 279 -7.66 24.66 -7.04
N ILE A 280 -6.53 24.20 -6.50
CA ILE A 280 -5.39 25.06 -6.14
C ILE A 280 -4.61 25.38 -7.41
N VAL A 281 -4.53 26.67 -7.73
CA VAL A 281 -3.85 27.20 -8.92
C VAL A 281 -2.63 28.05 -8.58
N GLY A 282 -2.51 28.51 -7.33
CA GLY A 282 -1.32 29.24 -6.89
C GLY A 282 -1.01 29.06 -5.41
N VAL A 283 0.28 29.15 -5.07
CA VAL A 283 0.76 29.07 -3.67
C VAL A 283 1.81 30.15 -3.41
N GLY A 284 1.61 30.93 -2.36
CA GLY A 284 2.54 31.95 -1.86
C GLY A 284 2.93 31.71 -0.40
N GLN A 285 4.18 32.00 -0.04
CA GLN A 285 4.68 31.85 1.33
C GLN A 285 4.37 33.08 2.19
N GLY A 286 3.83 32.87 3.38
CA GLY A 286 3.40 33.96 4.26
C GLY A 286 2.16 34.69 3.76
N LYS A 287 1.76 35.77 4.45
CA LYS A 287 0.57 36.57 4.12
C LYS A 287 0.71 37.39 2.82
N SER A 288 1.92 37.85 2.55
CA SER A 288 2.22 38.79 1.45
C SER A 288 3.21 38.23 0.43
N GLY A 289 3.52 36.92 0.48
CA GLY A 289 4.38 36.30 -0.51
C GLY A 289 3.80 36.40 -1.91
N LEU A 290 4.70 36.50 -2.89
CA LEU A 290 4.33 36.36 -4.30
C LEU A 290 3.68 34.99 -4.48
N VAL A 291 2.50 34.96 -5.11
CA VAL A 291 1.82 33.71 -5.42
C VAL A 291 2.47 33.15 -6.68
N GLU A 292 3.02 31.95 -6.57
CA GLU A 292 3.54 31.21 -7.71
C GLU A 292 2.41 30.38 -8.30
N ASP A 293 2.23 30.45 -9.62
CA ASP A 293 1.33 29.57 -10.37
C ASP A 293 1.85 28.13 -10.29
N VAL A 294 0.98 27.22 -9.85
CA VAL A 294 1.29 25.79 -9.67
C VAL A 294 0.56 24.89 -10.66
N ILE A 295 -0.10 25.45 -11.68
CA ILE A 295 -0.76 24.67 -12.72
C ILE A 295 0.29 23.84 -13.48
N GLY A 296 -0.01 22.55 -13.66
CA GLY A 296 0.85 21.58 -14.32
C GLY A 296 2.02 21.08 -13.47
N TRP A 297 2.16 21.55 -12.22
CA TRP A 297 3.20 21.06 -11.32
C TRP A 297 2.90 19.64 -10.83
N ARG A 298 3.97 18.92 -10.42
CA ARG A 298 3.82 17.68 -9.68
C ARG A 298 3.12 17.96 -8.36
N ILE A 299 2.17 17.09 -7.97
CA ILE A 299 1.46 17.23 -6.70
C ILE A 299 2.41 17.37 -5.52
N ASP A 300 3.50 16.60 -5.50
CA ASP A 300 4.47 16.65 -4.40
C ASP A 300 5.15 18.02 -4.27
N ASP A 301 5.42 18.70 -5.40
CA ASP A 301 6.03 20.02 -5.41
C ASP A 301 5.03 21.08 -4.89
N VAL A 302 3.75 20.94 -5.23
CA VAL A 302 2.68 21.80 -4.69
C VAL A 302 2.47 21.55 -3.20
N VAL A 303 2.39 20.28 -2.78
CA VAL A 303 2.24 19.87 -1.38
C VAL A 303 3.41 20.39 -0.54
N ALA A 304 4.65 20.31 -1.03
CA ALA A 304 5.82 20.84 -0.33
C ALA A 304 5.72 22.36 -0.08
N LYS A 305 5.15 23.13 -1.00
CA LYS A 305 4.89 24.57 -0.79
C LYS A 305 3.73 24.86 0.15
N ILE A 306 2.68 24.03 0.12
CA ILE A 306 1.50 24.19 1.00
C ILE A 306 1.85 23.82 2.44
N ARG A 307 2.66 22.78 2.63
CA ARG A 307 3.22 22.39 3.93
C ARG A 307 4.19 23.44 4.45
N GLY A 308 4.52 23.30 5.73
CA GLY A 308 5.43 24.18 6.43
C GLY A 308 5.21 24.10 7.93
N ALA A 309 6.18 24.63 8.68
CA ALA A 309 6.16 24.58 10.13
C ALA A 309 4.85 25.14 10.71
N LYS A 310 4.39 24.56 11.81
CA LYS A 310 3.29 25.09 12.63
C LYS A 310 3.41 26.61 12.84
N ASP A 311 2.26 27.29 12.86
CA ASP A 311 2.09 28.73 13.10
C ASP A 311 2.64 29.65 11.99
N THR A 312 3.24 29.08 10.94
CA THR A 312 3.56 29.83 9.71
C THR A 312 2.32 29.98 8.82
N GLN A 313 2.31 30.99 7.96
CA GLN A 313 1.17 31.26 7.06
C GLN A 313 1.47 30.85 5.62
N VAL A 314 0.42 30.43 4.91
CA VAL A 314 0.44 30.16 3.47
C VAL A 314 -0.73 30.88 2.80
N LYS A 315 -0.44 31.49 1.66
CA LYS A 315 -1.45 32.10 0.79
C LYS A 315 -1.75 31.14 -0.35
N LEU A 316 -3.01 30.74 -0.47
CA LEU A 316 -3.51 29.89 -1.54
C LEU A 316 -4.32 30.72 -2.52
N GLU A 317 -4.10 30.48 -3.79
CA GLU A 317 -4.98 30.91 -4.86
C GLU A 317 -5.70 29.69 -5.41
N PHE A 318 -7.03 29.75 -5.44
CA PHE A 318 -7.87 28.62 -5.80
C PHE A 318 -9.06 29.03 -6.65
N ILE A 319 -9.57 28.08 -7.42
CA ILE A 319 -10.79 28.20 -8.21
C ILE A 319 -11.84 27.26 -7.59
N PRO A 320 -13.03 27.78 -7.18
CA PRO A 320 -14.09 26.97 -6.63
C PRO A 320 -14.51 25.82 -7.55
N ALA A 321 -14.87 24.68 -6.96
CA ALA A 321 -15.27 23.48 -7.68
C ALA A 321 -16.37 23.76 -8.73
N GLU A 322 -17.34 24.60 -8.37
CA GLU A 322 -18.53 24.91 -9.18
C GLU A 322 -18.24 25.89 -10.34
N ALA A 323 -17.10 26.59 -10.29
CA ALA A 323 -16.66 27.44 -11.37
C ALA A 323 -16.05 26.58 -12.51
N GLY A 324 -15.97 27.14 -13.72
CA GLY A 324 -15.20 26.53 -14.81
C GLY A 324 -13.69 26.58 -14.54
N VAL A 325 -12.89 25.98 -15.43
CA VAL A 325 -11.42 26.06 -15.37
C VAL A 325 -10.94 27.51 -15.51
N ASP A 326 -11.66 28.33 -16.28
CA ASP A 326 -11.41 29.78 -16.42
C ASP A 326 -12.18 30.62 -15.36
N GLY A 327 -12.54 29.99 -14.25
CA GLY A 327 -13.26 30.64 -13.15
C GLY A 327 -12.45 31.75 -12.50
N LYS A 328 -13.12 32.67 -11.80
CA LYS A 328 -12.43 33.72 -11.03
C LYS A 328 -11.54 33.09 -9.96
N HIS A 329 -10.31 33.56 -9.86
CA HIS A 329 -9.40 33.14 -8.80
C HIS A 329 -9.80 33.78 -7.47
N HIS A 330 -9.80 32.96 -6.41
CA HIS A 330 -10.00 33.37 -5.03
C HIS A 330 -8.69 33.21 -4.27
N THR A 331 -8.47 34.08 -3.29
CA THR A 331 -7.29 34.04 -2.43
C THR A 331 -7.70 33.76 -1.01
N LEU A 332 -6.98 32.85 -0.35
CA LEU A 332 -7.16 32.51 1.06
C LEU A 332 -5.79 32.47 1.76
N VAL A 333 -5.71 32.98 2.99
CA VAL A 333 -4.50 32.85 3.82
C VAL A 333 -4.84 31.94 4.98
N LEU A 334 -4.12 30.83 5.11
CA LEU A 334 -4.28 29.88 6.20
C LEU A 334 -3.02 29.87 7.08
N THR A 335 -3.23 29.72 8.38
CA THR A 335 -2.15 29.45 9.34
C THR A 335 -1.98 27.94 9.47
N ARG A 336 -0.77 27.44 9.22
CA ARG A 336 -0.46 26.01 9.27
C ARG A 336 -0.50 25.51 10.70
N GLN A 337 -1.02 24.31 10.88
CA GLN A 337 -1.06 23.64 12.19
C GLN A 337 -0.68 22.17 12.06
N LYS A 338 -0.33 21.55 13.19
CA LYS A 338 -0.24 20.09 13.29
C LYS A 338 -1.66 19.52 13.29
N VAL A 339 -1.99 18.73 12.28
CA VAL A 339 -3.30 18.13 12.06
C VAL A 339 -3.19 16.63 12.27
N ARG A 340 -4.08 16.06 13.09
CA ARG A 340 -4.19 14.61 13.30
C ARG A 340 -5.11 13.99 12.25
N LEU A 341 -4.66 12.91 11.64
CA LEU A 341 -5.42 12.13 10.65
C LEU A 341 -6.36 11.15 11.37
N ALA A 342 -7.38 11.68 12.06
CA ALA A 342 -8.28 10.87 12.90
C ALA A 342 -9.03 9.77 12.12
N GLU A 343 -9.34 10.01 10.85
CA GLU A 343 -10.00 9.01 9.98
C GLU A 343 -9.13 7.76 9.71
N GLN A 344 -7.81 7.88 9.88
CA GLN A 344 -6.84 6.78 9.72
C GLN A 344 -6.48 6.10 11.06
N ALA A 345 -6.99 6.62 12.18
CA ALA A 345 -6.79 6.05 13.51
C ALA A 345 -7.69 4.83 13.75
N ALA A 346 -7.51 4.15 14.88
CA ALA A 346 -8.38 3.05 15.28
C ALA A 346 -9.84 3.52 15.43
N LYS A 347 -10.78 2.74 14.85
CA LYS A 347 -12.22 3.02 14.90
C LYS A 347 -12.93 1.91 15.67
N GLY A 348 -13.87 2.28 16.54
CA GLY A 348 -14.68 1.35 17.32
C GLY A 348 -16.15 1.40 16.92
N GLU A 349 -16.80 0.24 16.82
CA GLU A 349 -18.25 0.11 16.62
C GLU A 349 -18.83 -1.01 17.50
N THR A 350 -20.12 -0.95 17.82
CA THR A 350 -20.80 -2.02 18.58
C THR A 350 -21.68 -2.82 17.64
N MET A 351 -21.51 -4.15 17.66
CA MET A 351 -22.32 -5.10 16.92
C MET A 351 -23.21 -5.88 17.89
N THR A 352 -24.49 -6.02 17.56
CA THR A 352 -25.42 -6.85 18.35
C THR A 352 -25.68 -8.16 17.63
N ILE A 353 -25.35 -9.26 18.30
CA ILE A 353 -25.65 -10.64 17.86
C ILE A 353 -27.00 -11.02 18.47
N PRO A 354 -28.01 -11.37 17.66
CA PRO A 354 -29.36 -11.65 18.16
C PRO A 354 -29.39 -12.93 18.99
N ALA A 355 -30.40 -13.02 19.87
CA ALA A 355 -30.69 -14.25 20.61
C ALA A 355 -31.13 -15.36 19.65
N VAL A 356 -30.52 -16.54 19.73
CA VAL A 356 -30.79 -17.69 18.86
C VAL A 356 -30.80 -18.97 19.70
N ASN A 357 -31.73 -19.89 19.42
CA ASN A 357 -31.78 -21.23 20.05
C ASN A 357 -31.76 -21.21 21.59
N GLY A 358 -32.38 -20.19 22.22
CA GLY A 358 -32.42 -20.04 23.67
C GLY A 358 -31.18 -19.38 24.29
N GLU A 359 -30.18 -19.03 23.48
CA GLU A 359 -29.03 -18.24 23.90
C GLU A 359 -29.37 -16.74 23.89
N PRO A 360 -28.85 -15.95 24.86
CA PRO A 360 -29.14 -14.52 24.95
C PRO A 360 -28.48 -13.75 23.79
N ALA A 361 -29.03 -12.57 23.49
CA ALA A 361 -28.38 -11.62 22.60
C ALA A 361 -27.05 -11.15 23.21
N ARG A 362 -26.02 -10.98 22.39
CA ARG A 362 -24.68 -10.53 22.81
C ARG A 362 -24.32 -9.22 22.13
N LYS A 363 -23.64 -8.32 22.86
CA LYS A 363 -23.07 -7.10 22.30
C LYS A 363 -21.56 -7.25 22.19
N VAL A 364 -21.03 -7.15 20.98
CA VAL A 364 -19.61 -7.30 20.68
C VAL A 364 -19.06 -5.97 20.22
N GLY A 365 -17.98 -5.51 20.85
CA GLY A 365 -17.22 -4.36 20.39
C GLY A 365 -16.29 -4.76 19.25
N VAL A 366 -16.33 -4.05 18.13
CA VAL A 366 -15.39 -4.24 17.02
C VAL A 366 -14.43 -3.07 17.00
N ILE A 367 -13.13 -3.36 16.98
CA ILE A 367 -12.08 -2.38 16.79
C ILE A 367 -11.39 -2.64 15.46
N LYS A 368 -11.53 -1.72 14.52
CA LYS A 368 -10.77 -1.73 13.26
C LYS A 368 -9.49 -0.95 13.48
N LEU A 369 -8.35 -1.64 13.38
CA LEU A 369 -7.03 -1.03 13.49
C LEU A 369 -6.33 -1.07 12.13
N PRO A 370 -6.25 0.06 11.39
CA PRO A 370 -5.67 0.07 10.04
C PRO A 370 -4.15 -0.16 10.02
N THR A 371 -3.44 0.35 11.01
CA THR A 371 -1.97 0.28 11.11
C THR A 371 -1.52 0.43 12.56
N PHE A 372 -0.33 -0.07 12.91
CA PHE A 372 0.29 0.13 14.22
C PHE A 372 1.05 1.47 14.24
N TYR A 373 0.31 2.58 14.14
CA TYR A 373 0.88 3.93 14.07
C TYR A 373 1.49 4.39 15.40
N GLN A 374 2.56 5.19 15.29
CA GLN A 374 3.23 5.82 16.41
C GLN A 374 3.94 7.11 15.97
N ASP A 375 3.69 8.21 16.68
CA ASP A 375 4.48 9.45 16.56
C ASP A 375 5.80 9.30 17.35
N PHE A 376 6.85 8.79 16.69
CA PHE A 376 8.16 8.53 17.30
C PHE A 376 8.85 9.78 17.87
N GLU A 377 8.73 10.92 17.19
CA GLU A 377 9.29 12.20 17.64
C GLU A 377 8.45 12.77 18.79
N GLY A 378 7.13 12.71 18.67
CA GLY A 378 6.17 13.09 19.71
C GLY A 378 6.43 12.32 21.01
N ARG A 379 6.57 10.98 20.94
CA ARG A 379 6.90 10.13 22.09
C ARG A 379 8.22 10.51 22.75
N ARG A 380 9.25 10.85 21.97
CA ARG A 380 10.56 11.29 22.49
C ARG A 380 10.50 12.64 23.19
N ARG A 381 9.66 13.57 22.71
CA ARG A 381 9.50 14.92 23.28
C ARG A 381 8.55 14.96 24.47
N ASN A 382 7.42 14.26 24.38
CA ASN A 382 6.40 14.21 25.40
C ASN A 382 5.74 12.83 25.44
N ALA A 383 6.06 12.05 26.47
CA ALA A 383 5.50 10.73 26.68
C ALA A 383 3.97 10.73 26.98
N THR A 384 3.35 11.90 27.18
CA THR A 384 1.92 11.98 27.54
C THR A 384 1.02 12.47 26.41
N ASP A 385 1.53 13.01 25.31
CA ASP A 385 0.70 13.53 24.21
C ASP A 385 1.34 13.28 22.83
N TYR A 386 0.95 12.15 22.23
CA TYR A 386 1.40 11.72 20.92
C TYR A 386 0.38 10.73 20.30
N ALA A 387 0.41 10.58 18.98
CA ALA A 387 -0.43 9.60 18.29
C ALA A 387 0.10 8.18 18.53
N SER A 388 -0.76 7.28 18.98
CA SER A 388 -0.43 5.90 19.32
C SER A 388 -1.65 5.00 19.13
N ALA A 389 -1.47 3.89 18.43
CA ALA A 389 -2.49 2.88 18.22
C ALA A 389 -3.00 2.33 19.57
N THR A 390 -2.08 1.95 20.45
CA THR A 390 -2.39 1.40 21.78
C THR A 390 -3.25 2.35 22.59
N ARG A 391 -2.90 3.64 22.61
CA ARG A 391 -3.63 4.65 23.40
C ARG A 391 -5.04 4.88 22.88
N ASP A 392 -5.24 4.83 21.57
CA ASP A 392 -6.58 4.97 20.99
C ASP A 392 -7.41 3.71 21.20
N VAL A 393 -6.82 2.52 21.05
CA VAL A 393 -7.49 1.25 21.36
C VAL A 393 -7.89 1.18 22.83
N ALA A 394 -7.01 1.57 23.76
CA ALA A 394 -7.32 1.60 25.19
C ALA A 394 -8.53 2.49 25.52
N LYS A 395 -8.68 3.64 24.84
CA LYS A 395 -9.87 4.51 24.99
C LYS A 395 -11.14 3.82 24.48
N LEU A 396 -11.07 3.14 23.34
CA LEU A 396 -12.20 2.39 22.79
C LEU A 396 -12.62 1.25 23.74
N LEU A 397 -11.65 0.49 24.26
CA LEU A 397 -11.89 -0.58 25.23
C LEU A 397 -12.52 -0.06 26.53
N ALA A 398 -12.08 1.10 27.03
CA ALA A 398 -12.68 1.72 28.20
C ALA A 398 -14.16 2.08 27.96
N GLY A 399 -14.50 2.58 26.77
CA GLY A 399 -15.89 2.79 26.34
C GLY A 399 -16.69 1.50 26.31
N PHE A 400 -16.15 0.46 25.69
CA PHE A 400 -16.80 -0.86 25.61
C PHE A 400 -17.02 -1.50 26.98
N LYS A 401 -16.09 -1.30 27.93
CA LYS A 401 -16.23 -1.76 29.31
C LYS A 401 -17.34 -0.99 30.04
N ALA A 402 -17.41 0.33 29.84
CA ALA A 402 -18.49 1.15 30.39
C ALA A 402 -19.87 0.76 29.83
N ASP A 403 -19.93 0.40 28.55
CA ASP A 403 -21.14 -0.05 27.86
C ASP A 403 -21.49 -1.52 28.13
N LYS A 404 -20.65 -2.23 28.92
CA LYS A 404 -20.83 -3.63 29.31
C LYS A 404 -20.97 -4.57 28.11
N LEU A 405 -20.08 -4.42 27.13
CA LEU A 405 -20.04 -5.35 26.00
C LEU A 405 -19.59 -6.75 26.45
N ASP A 406 -20.10 -7.78 25.79
CA ASP A 406 -19.85 -9.21 26.10
C ASP A 406 -18.52 -9.72 25.52
N GLY A 407 -17.91 -9.00 24.58
CA GLY A 407 -16.69 -9.44 23.90
C GLY A 407 -16.14 -8.37 22.98
N VAL A 408 -14.87 -8.54 22.56
CA VAL A 408 -14.21 -7.65 21.59
C VAL A 408 -13.64 -8.45 20.42
N VAL A 409 -13.89 -7.98 19.20
CA VAL A 409 -13.19 -8.41 17.98
C VAL A 409 -12.23 -7.31 17.56
N LEU A 410 -10.93 -7.62 17.51
CA LEU A 410 -9.93 -6.74 16.92
C LEU A 410 -9.72 -7.13 15.45
N ASP A 411 -10.14 -6.27 14.53
CA ASP A 411 -10.01 -6.46 13.09
C ASP A 411 -8.67 -5.88 12.60
N LEU A 412 -7.78 -6.79 12.20
CA LEU A 412 -6.45 -6.54 11.66
C LEU A 412 -6.36 -6.91 10.17
N ARG A 413 -7.48 -7.13 9.48
CA ARG A 413 -7.48 -7.39 8.04
C ARG A 413 -6.85 -6.21 7.30
N ASN A 414 -5.97 -6.52 6.35
CA ASN A 414 -5.22 -5.55 5.56
C ASN A 414 -4.32 -4.61 6.37
N ASN A 415 -4.07 -4.92 7.66
CA ASN A 415 -3.11 -4.19 8.47
C ASN A 415 -1.69 -4.74 8.26
N GLY A 416 -0.89 -4.04 7.44
CA GLY A 416 0.49 -4.40 7.11
C GLY A 416 1.51 -4.25 8.26
N GLY A 417 1.07 -3.88 9.46
CA GLY A 417 1.88 -3.72 10.65
C GLY A 417 2.17 -2.27 10.98
N GLY A 418 3.36 -1.99 11.52
CA GLY A 418 3.77 -0.66 11.95
C GLY A 418 4.85 -0.76 13.03
N SER A 419 4.72 0.03 14.09
CA SER A 419 5.68 0.04 15.20
C SER A 419 5.68 -1.28 15.97
N LEU A 420 6.89 -1.79 16.27
CA LEU A 420 7.10 -2.93 17.15
C LEU A 420 6.68 -2.60 18.59
N ASP A 421 6.95 -1.39 19.06
CA ASP A 421 6.55 -0.95 20.41
C ASP A 421 5.04 -1.01 20.57
N GLU A 422 4.30 -0.52 19.56
CA GLU A 422 2.83 -0.56 19.56
C GLU A 422 2.30 -2.00 19.54
N ALA A 423 2.99 -2.96 18.90
CA ALA A 423 2.59 -4.36 18.97
C ALA A 423 2.71 -4.93 20.40
N ILE A 424 3.79 -4.57 21.11
CA ILE A 424 4.05 -5.00 22.48
C ILE A 424 3.04 -4.35 23.44
N GLU A 425 2.90 -3.03 23.37
CA GLU A 425 2.03 -2.26 24.25
C GLU A 425 0.55 -2.57 24.01
N LEU A 426 0.14 -2.78 22.75
CA LEU A 426 -1.23 -3.23 22.43
C LEU A 426 -1.52 -4.61 23.00
N THR A 427 -0.55 -5.54 22.96
CA THR A 427 -0.69 -6.86 23.58
C THR A 427 -0.91 -6.73 25.08
N GLY A 428 -0.19 -5.81 25.73
CA GLY A 428 -0.35 -5.47 27.15
C GLY A 428 -1.73 -4.97 27.56
N LEU A 429 -2.58 -4.53 26.62
CA LEU A 429 -3.98 -4.21 26.92
C LEU A 429 -4.82 -5.46 27.24
N PHE A 430 -4.34 -6.65 26.90
CA PHE A 430 -5.07 -7.91 26.98
C PHE A 430 -4.37 -8.96 27.86
N ILE A 431 -3.10 -8.77 28.23
CA ILE A 431 -2.37 -9.65 29.15
C ILE A 431 -1.89 -8.85 30.35
N GLU A 432 -1.66 -9.50 31.49
CA GLU A 432 -1.24 -8.81 32.71
C GLU A 432 0.20 -8.30 32.59
N GLN A 433 1.17 -9.19 32.44
CA GLN A 433 2.58 -8.91 32.17
C GLN A 433 3.21 -10.14 31.51
N GLY A 434 4.20 -9.95 30.65
CA GLY A 434 4.96 -11.07 30.12
C GLY A 434 5.62 -10.82 28.76
N PRO A 435 6.40 -11.80 28.28
CA PRO A 435 7.04 -11.73 26.97
C PRO A 435 6.00 -11.66 25.86
N VAL A 436 6.20 -10.80 24.86
CA VAL A 436 5.31 -10.70 23.69
C VAL A 436 6.00 -11.23 22.44
N VAL A 437 7.29 -10.93 22.29
CA VAL A 437 8.04 -11.25 21.08
C VAL A 437 9.53 -11.41 21.40
N GLN A 438 10.19 -12.33 20.71
CA GLN A 438 11.65 -12.47 20.75
C GLN A 438 12.26 -11.89 19.48
N VAL A 439 13.35 -11.15 19.61
CA VAL A 439 14.05 -10.50 18.48
C VAL A 439 15.48 -11.00 18.44
N ARG A 440 15.89 -11.56 17.30
CA ARG A 440 17.26 -12.01 17.03
C ARG A 440 17.96 -11.02 16.11
N GLU A 441 19.05 -10.44 16.58
CA GLU A 441 19.90 -9.51 15.81
C GLU A 441 20.92 -10.28 14.94
N SER A 442 21.61 -9.56 14.04
CA SER A 442 22.62 -10.14 13.12
C SER A 442 23.75 -10.90 13.85
N GLY A 443 24.13 -10.46 15.05
CA GLY A 443 25.13 -11.10 15.90
C GLY A 443 24.65 -12.39 16.61
N GLY A 444 23.40 -12.82 16.39
CA GLY A 444 22.79 -13.99 17.01
C GLY A 444 22.23 -13.74 18.41
N ARG A 445 22.39 -12.53 18.96
CA ARG A 445 21.80 -12.13 20.24
C ARG A 445 20.28 -12.14 20.13
N VAL A 446 19.64 -12.87 21.05
CA VAL A 446 18.17 -12.91 21.19
C VAL A 446 17.77 -12.05 22.38
N THR A 447 16.88 -11.08 22.16
CA THR A 447 16.25 -10.28 23.19
C THR A 447 14.77 -10.65 23.29
N VAL A 448 14.26 -10.70 24.52
CA VAL A 448 12.84 -10.90 24.79
C VAL A 448 12.24 -9.54 25.10
N ASN A 449 11.30 -9.10 24.27
CA ASN A 449 10.54 -7.88 24.51
C ASN A 449 9.21 -8.26 25.17
N SER A 450 8.95 -7.62 26.30
CA SER A 450 7.84 -7.93 27.19
C SER A 450 7.02 -6.68 27.45
N ASP A 451 5.72 -6.86 27.66
CA ASP A 451 4.95 -5.85 28.39
C ASP A 451 5.36 -5.87 29.87
N ARG A 452 5.49 -4.67 30.42
CA ARG A 452 5.95 -4.41 31.80
C ARG A 452 4.93 -3.59 32.59
N ASN A 453 3.85 -3.15 31.95
CA ASN A 453 2.79 -2.41 32.63
C ASN A 453 1.92 -3.38 33.42
N GLN A 454 1.34 -2.92 34.53
CA GLN A 454 0.39 -3.72 35.31
C GLN A 454 -1.04 -3.44 34.85
N GLY A 455 -1.87 -4.48 34.93
CA GLY A 455 -3.30 -4.41 34.68
C GLY A 455 -3.68 -4.61 33.23
N VAL A 456 -4.82 -5.28 33.05
CA VAL A 456 -5.43 -5.54 31.75
C VAL A 456 -6.53 -4.51 31.45
N ALA A 457 -6.48 -3.87 30.28
CA ALA A 457 -7.52 -2.93 29.86
C ALA A 457 -8.82 -3.65 29.48
N TRP A 458 -8.70 -4.82 28.84
CA TRP A 458 -9.81 -5.70 28.52
C TRP A 458 -9.51 -7.13 28.94
N ASP A 459 -10.23 -7.61 29.95
CA ASP A 459 -10.14 -8.94 30.55
C ASP A 459 -11.21 -9.92 30.03
N GLY A 460 -12.15 -9.42 29.24
CA GLY A 460 -13.26 -10.21 28.68
C GLY A 460 -12.90 -11.03 27.43
N PRO A 461 -13.90 -11.66 26.79
CA PRO A 461 -13.75 -12.42 25.56
C PRO A 461 -13.10 -11.62 24.44
N LEU A 462 -12.16 -12.24 23.73
CA LEU A 462 -11.38 -11.61 22.67
C LEU A 462 -11.31 -12.52 21.44
N ALA A 463 -11.55 -11.95 20.28
CA ALA A 463 -11.17 -12.53 19.00
C ALA A 463 -10.34 -11.53 18.17
N VAL A 464 -9.46 -12.06 17.32
CA VAL A 464 -8.61 -11.29 16.41
C VAL A 464 -8.89 -11.76 14.99
N LEU A 465 -9.39 -10.87 14.14
CA LEU A 465 -9.71 -11.17 12.75
C LEU A 465 -8.53 -10.76 11.87
N ILE A 466 -7.96 -11.73 11.14
CA ILE A 466 -6.79 -11.54 10.26
C ILE A 466 -7.08 -12.00 8.83
N ASN A 467 -6.33 -11.49 7.87
CA ASN A 467 -6.31 -12.02 6.50
C ASN A 467 -4.89 -12.05 5.94
N ARG A 468 -4.74 -12.41 4.65
CA ARG A 468 -3.44 -12.42 3.98
C ARG A 468 -2.71 -11.07 3.96
N GLY A 469 -3.43 -9.96 4.10
CA GLY A 469 -2.88 -8.61 4.22
C GLY A 469 -2.41 -8.22 5.63
N SER A 470 -2.69 -9.04 6.65
CA SER A 470 -2.17 -8.84 8.01
C SER A 470 -0.69 -9.21 8.07
N ALA A 471 0.18 -8.27 8.43
CA ALA A 471 1.64 -8.50 8.44
C ALA A 471 2.37 -7.89 9.65
N SER A 472 3.59 -8.36 9.93
CA SER A 472 4.53 -7.76 10.89
C SER A 472 3.93 -7.59 12.29
N ALA A 473 3.73 -6.36 12.79
CA ALA A 473 3.13 -6.07 14.09
C ALA A 473 1.76 -6.76 14.30
N SER A 474 0.95 -6.88 13.25
CA SER A 474 -0.32 -7.63 13.30
C SER A 474 -0.10 -9.11 13.61
N GLU A 475 0.96 -9.70 13.06
CA GLU A 475 1.32 -11.10 13.26
C GLU A 475 1.96 -11.34 14.63
N ILE A 476 2.71 -10.35 15.14
CA ILE A 476 3.23 -10.35 16.51
C ILE A 476 2.06 -10.36 17.50
N PHE A 477 1.10 -9.44 17.33
CA PHE A 477 -0.06 -9.35 18.19
C PHE A 477 -0.92 -10.63 18.12
N ALA A 478 -1.34 -11.05 16.92
CA ALA A 478 -2.18 -12.24 16.77
C ALA A 478 -1.47 -13.51 17.27
N GLY A 479 -0.17 -13.66 16.97
CA GLY A 479 0.64 -14.77 17.46
C GLY A 479 0.81 -14.78 18.97
N ALA A 480 0.93 -13.62 19.61
CA ALA A 480 0.98 -13.51 21.07
C ALA A 480 -0.37 -13.89 21.69
N ILE A 481 -1.49 -13.35 21.18
CA ILE A 481 -2.84 -13.71 21.68
C ILE A 481 -3.09 -15.22 21.61
N GLN A 482 -2.66 -15.87 20.52
CA GLN A 482 -2.70 -17.33 20.38
C GLN A 482 -1.79 -18.06 21.38
N ASP A 483 -0.51 -17.67 21.47
CA ASP A 483 0.47 -18.35 22.32
C ASP A 483 0.07 -18.30 23.81
N TYR A 484 -0.46 -17.16 24.25
CA TYR A 484 -1.01 -16.99 25.60
C TYR A 484 -2.32 -17.75 25.84
N GLY A 485 -2.99 -18.22 24.78
CA GLY A 485 -4.37 -18.70 24.85
C GLY A 485 -5.32 -17.62 25.36
N ARG A 486 -5.07 -16.35 24.99
CA ARG A 486 -5.81 -15.18 25.48
C ARG A 486 -7.10 -14.94 24.70
N GLY A 487 -7.15 -15.32 23.43
CA GLY A 487 -8.31 -15.15 22.56
C GLY A 487 -8.22 -16.00 21.31
N LEU A 488 -9.28 -15.99 20.50
CA LEU A 488 -9.37 -16.74 19.25
C LEU A 488 -8.83 -15.91 18.08
N VAL A 489 -7.99 -16.49 17.23
CA VAL A 489 -7.61 -15.89 15.95
C VAL A 489 -8.47 -16.51 14.84
N ILE A 490 -9.13 -15.66 14.05
CA ILE A 490 -10.12 -16.05 13.04
C ILE A 490 -9.74 -15.44 11.69
N GLY A 491 -10.02 -16.12 10.58
CA GLY A 491 -9.92 -15.54 9.23
C GLY A 491 -8.98 -16.31 8.31
N GLU A 492 -8.09 -15.64 7.60
CA GLU A 492 -7.12 -16.30 6.70
C GLU A 492 -5.73 -16.35 7.32
N THR A 493 -4.85 -17.23 6.82
CA THR A 493 -3.44 -17.21 7.21
C THR A 493 -2.80 -15.88 6.82
N SER A 494 -2.10 -15.25 7.76
CA SER A 494 -1.47 -13.94 7.58
C SER A 494 -0.32 -13.93 6.55
N PHE A 495 0.26 -12.76 6.31
CA PHE A 495 1.25 -12.53 5.24
C PHE A 495 2.53 -13.37 5.36
N GLY A 496 3.01 -13.60 6.58
CA GLY A 496 4.22 -14.35 6.86
C GLY A 496 5.49 -13.52 7.02
N LYS A 497 5.39 -12.25 7.42
CA LYS A 497 6.57 -11.42 7.65
C LYS A 497 7.16 -11.71 9.02
N GLY A 498 8.47 -11.94 9.09
CA GLY A 498 9.19 -12.29 10.32
C GLY A 498 10.41 -11.41 10.60
N THR A 499 10.51 -10.25 9.95
CA THR A 499 11.66 -9.32 10.04
C THR A 499 11.28 -8.00 10.68
N VAL A 500 12.23 -7.40 11.42
CA VAL A 500 12.11 -6.06 11.99
C VAL A 500 13.00 -5.10 11.22
N GLN A 501 12.42 -3.98 10.81
CA GLN A 501 13.13 -2.88 10.17
C GLN A 501 13.36 -1.73 11.13
N ASN A 502 14.49 -1.04 10.96
CA ASN A 502 14.79 0.23 11.61
C ASN A 502 15.06 1.31 10.55
N ILE A 503 14.74 2.56 10.87
CA ILE A 503 15.03 3.70 10.01
C ILE A 503 16.40 4.27 10.38
N VAL A 504 17.34 4.21 9.44
CA VAL A 504 18.69 4.76 9.58
C VAL A 504 18.75 6.07 8.82
N ASP A 505 18.91 7.16 9.55
CA ASP A 505 19.12 8.48 8.97
C ASP A 505 20.56 8.61 8.46
N LEU A 506 20.71 8.86 7.15
CA LEU A 506 22.00 8.99 6.49
C LEU A 506 22.68 10.34 6.79
N ASP A 507 21.91 11.36 7.17
CA ASP A 507 22.43 12.68 7.55
C ASP A 507 23.15 12.68 8.91
N ARG A 508 23.23 11.52 9.58
CA ARG A 508 24.11 11.31 10.74
C ARG A 508 25.59 11.26 10.35
N TRP A 509 25.92 10.97 9.09
CA TRP A 509 27.29 10.78 8.62
C TRP A 509 27.51 11.39 7.22
N PRO A 510 27.92 12.67 7.09
CA PRO A 510 28.41 13.60 8.12
C PRO A 510 27.29 14.32 8.89
N SER A 511 27.49 14.52 10.19
CA SER A 511 26.55 15.28 11.04
C SER A 511 26.41 16.72 10.55
N GLY A 512 25.24 17.07 10.04
CA GLY A 512 24.87 18.42 9.61
C GLY A 512 23.45 18.78 10.04
N GLU A 513 23.09 20.05 9.95
CA GLU A 513 21.76 20.53 10.35
C GLU A 513 20.68 20.29 9.25
N ALA A 514 21.10 20.11 8.00
CA ALA A 514 20.17 19.96 6.86
C ALA A 514 20.01 18.49 6.46
N GLN A 515 18.76 18.06 6.23
CA GLN A 515 18.45 16.77 5.62
C GLN A 515 18.85 16.79 4.14
N ARG A 516 19.84 15.98 3.77
CA ARG A 516 20.44 15.96 2.42
C ARG A 516 20.42 14.57 1.80
N PHE A 517 20.70 13.53 2.57
CA PHE A 517 20.94 12.18 2.05
C PHE A 517 19.72 11.27 2.20
N GLY A 518 18.79 11.58 3.11
CA GLY A 518 17.57 10.80 3.33
C GLY A 518 17.77 9.65 4.31
N GLN A 519 16.96 8.59 4.18
CA GLN A 519 16.90 7.51 5.17
C GLN A 519 16.94 6.13 4.51
N VAL A 520 17.48 5.14 5.21
CA VAL A 520 17.40 3.72 4.82
C VAL A 520 16.54 2.99 5.82
N LYS A 521 15.45 2.39 5.35
CA LYS A 521 14.70 1.39 6.11
C LYS A 521 15.45 0.08 5.98
N LEU A 522 16.07 -0.36 7.08
CA LEU A 522 17.00 -1.48 7.10
C LEU A 522 16.46 -2.63 7.94
N THR A 523 16.43 -3.84 7.39
CA THR A 523 16.20 -5.04 8.19
C THR A 523 17.39 -5.31 9.11
N ILE A 524 17.15 -5.20 10.42
CA ILE A 524 18.20 -5.35 11.45
C ILE A 524 18.05 -6.63 12.29
N ALA A 525 16.86 -7.23 12.28
CA ALA A 525 16.57 -8.39 13.11
C ALA A 525 15.46 -9.27 12.52
N GLN A 526 15.38 -10.50 13.02
CA GLN A 526 14.26 -11.42 12.81
C GLN A 526 13.47 -11.55 14.12
N PHE A 527 12.14 -11.53 14.05
CA PHE A 527 11.29 -11.75 15.21
C PHE A 527 10.70 -13.17 15.24
N PHE A 528 10.39 -13.61 16.47
CA PHE A 528 9.84 -14.91 16.79
C PHE A 528 8.74 -14.76 17.83
N ARG A 529 7.76 -15.64 17.72
CA ARG A 529 6.72 -15.84 18.73
C ARG A 529 7.36 -16.31 20.06
N ILE A 530 6.63 -16.18 21.17
CA ILE A 530 7.11 -16.66 22.48
C ILE A 530 7.14 -18.18 22.56
N SER A 531 6.36 -18.88 21.74
CA SER A 531 6.49 -20.31 21.47
C SER A 531 7.81 -20.72 20.76
N GLY A 532 8.61 -19.74 20.34
CA GLY A 532 9.89 -19.89 19.65
C GLY A 532 9.77 -20.02 18.12
N SER A 533 8.57 -20.18 17.58
CA SER A 533 8.33 -20.28 16.14
C SER A 533 8.42 -18.91 15.45
N SER A 534 8.97 -18.85 14.24
CA SER A 534 8.89 -17.63 13.41
C SER A 534 7.60 -17.59 12.60
N THR A 535 7.10 -16.40 12.30
CA THR A 535 6.05 -16.14 11.31
C THR A 535 6.60 -16.12 9.88
N GLN A 536 7.92 -15.98 9.70
CA GLN A 536 8.57 -15.87 8.40
C GLN A 536 8.10 -16.97 7.42
N HIS A 537 7.62 -16.61 6.22
CA HIS A 537 6.99 -17.47 5.20
C HIS A 537 5.66 -18.15 5.57
N LYS A 538 5.38 -18.42 6.84
CA LYS A 538 4.22 -19.21 7.26
C LYS A 538 3.03 -18.37 7.70
N GLY A 539 3.30 -17.22 8.30
CA GLY A 539 2.31 -16.40 8.99
C GLY A 539 1.81 -16.99 10.29
N VAL A 540 0.75 -16.38 10.81
CA VAL A 540 -0.12 -16.85 11.87
C VAL A 540 -1.27 -17.58 11.19
N VAL A 541 -1.37 -18.88 11.47
CA VAL A 541 -2.50 -19.71 11.05
C VAL A 541 -3.63 -19.46 12.04
N PRO A 542 -4.84 -19.08 11.60
CA PRO A 542 -5.97 -18.83 12.50
C PRO A 542 -6.43 -20.11 13.19
N ASP A 543 -7.02 -19.97 14.38
CA ASP A 543 -7.66 -21.08 15.10
C ASP A 543 -8.93 -21.56 14.40
N LEU A 544 -9.66 -20.64 13.75
CA LEU A 544 -10.80 -20.94 12.88
C LEU A 544 -10.62 -20.24 11.53
N ALA A 545 -10.48 -21.02 10.47
CA ALA A 545 -10.16 -20.53 9.15
C ALA A 545 -11.41 -20.16 8.32
N PHE A 546 -11.36 -19.04 7.62
CA PHE A 546 -12.27 -18.70 6.53
C PHE A 546 -11.66 -19.06 5.17
N PRO A 547 -12.48 -19.20 4.12
CA PRO A 547 -11.97 -19.45 2.77
C PRO A 547 -11.01 -18.35 2.31
N ALA A 548 -9.81 -18.74 1.90
CA ALA A 548 -8.76 -17.82 1.49
C ALA A 548 -9.11 -17.14 0.16
N SER A 549 -9.17 -15.81 0.17
CA SER A 549 -9.44 -14.97 -1.00
C SER A 549 -8.29 -14.92 -2.01
N VAL A 550 -7.03 -15.04 -1.53
CA VAL A 550 -5.82 -14.98 -2.36
C VAL A 550 -4.90 -16.16 -2.06
N ASP A 551 -4.29 -16.73 -3.10
CA ASP A 551 -3.34 -17.84 -2.94
C ASP A 551 -2.02 -17.36 -2.30
N ALA A 552 -1.47 -18.19 -1.42
CA ALA A 552 -0.18 -17.98 -0.79
C ALA A 552 0.99 -17.88 -1.79
N THR A 553 0.84 -18.46 -2.98
CA THR A 553 1.83 -18.36 -4.07
C THR A 553 1.77 -17.04 -4.84
N GLU A 554 0.67 -16.29 -4.70
CA GLU A 554 0.45 -15.03 -5.42
C GLU A 554 0.66 -13.82 -4.52
N PHE A 555 0.39 -13.96 -3.21
CA PHE A 555 0.53 -12.87 -2.25
C PHE A 555 0.99 -13.38 -0.88
N GLY A 556 2.13 -12.86 -0.39
CA GLY A 556 2.68 -13.19 0.92
C GLY A 556 4.21 -13.11 0.94
N GLU A 557 4.82 -13.29 2.11
CA GLU A 557 6.29 -13.29 2.24
C GLU A 557 6.95 -14.39 1.40
N SER A 558 6.24 -15.51 1.20
CA SER A 558 6.65 -16.63 0.36
C SER A 558 6.84 -16.31 -1.11
N THR A 559 6.34 -15.16 -1.61
CA THR A 559 6.49 -14.79 -3.02
C THR A 559 7.80 -14.05 -3.31
N TYR A 560 8.55 -13.65 -2.28
CA TYR A 560 9.85 -13.00 -2.46
C TYR A 560 10.98 -14.03 -2.57
N ASP A 561 11.68 -14.05 -3.70
CA ASP A 561 12.79 -14.97 -3.98
C ASP A 561 13.92 -14.92 -2.94
N ASN A 562 14.11 -13.76 -2.31
CA ASN A 562 15.19 -13.51 -1.34
C ASN A 562 14.72 -13.30 0.10
N ALA A 563 13.46 -13.62 0.42
CA ALA A 563 12.98 -13.64 1.80
C ALA A 563 13.82 -14.59 2.69
N LEU A 564 13.91 -14.28 3.98
CA LEU A 564 14.63 -15.12 4.93
C LEU A 564 13.90 -16.45 5.12
N PRO A 565 14.62 -17.58 5.28
CA PRO A 565 13.97 -18.86 5.54
C PRO A 565 13.28 -18.88 6.91
N TRP A 566 12.27 -19.74 7.04
CA TRP A 566 11.64 -20.01 8.32
C TRP A 566 12.61 -20.70 9.28
N THR A 567 12.62 -20.27 10.55
CA THR A 567 13.46 -20.87 11.60
C THR A 567 12.71 -20.91 12.93
N ARG A 568 13.23 -21.66 13.91
CA ARG A 568 12.70 -21.75 15.26
C ARG A 568 13.83 -21.52 16.28
N ILE A 569 13.49 -20.89 17.40
CA ILE A 569 14.35 -20.72 18.57
C ILE A 569 13.68 -21.31 19.82
N ALA A 570 14.36 -21.23 20.97
CA ALA A 570 13.78 -21.68 22.23
C ALA A 570 12.50 -20.87 22.57
N ALA A 571 11.53 -21.56 23.18
CA ALA A 571 10.35 -20.90 23.71
C ALA A 571 10.69 -20.15 25.01
N VAL A 572 9.98 -19.05 25.28
CA VAL A 572 10.06 -18.32 26.54
C VAL A 572 8.94 -18.80 27.46
N PRO A 573 9.24 -19.15 28.73
CA PRO A 573 8.20 -19.41 29.71
C PRO A 573 7.28 -18.18 29.86
N HIS A 574 5.98 -18.43 29.84
CA HIS A 574 4.94 -17.41 29.98
C HIS A 574 3.69 -18.01 30.61
N THR A 575 2.82 -17.14 31.11
CA THR A 575 1.50 -17.54 31.62
C THR A 575 0.63 -18.00 30.46
N GLN A 576 -0.03 -19.15 30.61
CA GLN A 576 -1.05 -19.60 29.68
C GLN A 576 -2.42 -19.36 30.31
N TYR A 577 -3.19 -18.42 29.76
CA TYR A 577 -4.53 -18.08 30.25
C TYR A 577 -5.55 -19.16 29.89
N GLY A 578 -5.41 -19.73 28.69
CA GLY A 578 -6.35 -20.71 28.18
C GLY A 578 -5.78 -21.69 27.17
N ASN A 579 -6.62 -22.65 26.80
CA ASN A 579 -6.41 -23.60 25.73
C ASN A 579 -7.74 -23.79 24.99
N PHE A 580 -7.91 -23.14 23.84
CA PHE A 580 -9.15 -23.20 23.07
C PHE A 580 -9.34 -24.51 22.29
N ALA A 581 -8.34 -25.40 22.23
CA ALA A 581 -8.43 -26.64 21.46
C ALA A 581 -9.70 -27.50 21.74
N PRO A 582 -10.18 -27.66 22.99
CA PRO A 582 -11.43 -28.38 23.28
C PRO A 582 -12.69 -27.66 22.76
N LEU A 583 -12.62 -26.35 22.55
CA LEU A 583 -13.73 -25.52 22.09
C LEU A 583 -13.83 -25.49 20.55
N LEU A 584 -12.70 -25.57 19.84
CA LEU A 584 -12.64 -25.39 18.38
C LEU A 584 -13.60 -26.30 17.60
N PRO A 585 -13.69 -27.63 17.83
CA PRO A 585 -14.61 -28.47 17.04
C PRO A 585 -16.09 -28.08 17.20
N LYS A 586 -16.46 -27.57 18.39
CA LYS A 586 -17.82 -27.08 18.64
C LYS A 586 -18.08 -25.77 17.90
N LEU A 587 -17.09 -24.88 17.86
CA LEU A 587 -17.18 -23.62 17.12
C LEU A 587 -17.23 -23.86 15.61
N GLU A 588 -16.37 -24.74 15.08
CA GLU A 588 -16.37 -25.15 13.67
C GLU A 588 -17.74 -25.72 13.27
N THR A 589 -18.30 -26.63 14.08
CA THR A 589 -19.64 -27.18 13.80
C THR A 589 -20.71 -26.09 13.73
N ARG A 590 -20.67 -25.11 14.64
CA ARG A 590 -21.63 -24.00 14.66
C ARG A 590 -21.41 -23.04 13.49
N HIS A 591 -20.16 -22.72 13.20
CA HIS A 591 -19.73 -21.92 12.05
C HIS A 591 -20.24 -22.55 10.75
N ASP A 592 -19.90 -23.82 10.50
CA ASP A 592 -20.29 -24.56 9.30
C ASP A 592 -21.81 -24.59 9.11
N ALA A 593 -22.56 -24.85 10.20
CA ALA A 593 -24.02 -24.83 10.16
C ALA A 593 -24.58 -23.43 9.83
N ARG A 594 -23.96 -22.37 10.35
CA ARG A 594 -24.39 -20.98 10.12
C ARG A 594 -24.10 -20.56 8.68
N ILE A 595 -22.88 -20.75 8.20
CA ILE A 595 -22.48 -20.36 6.83
C ILE A 595 -23.19 -21.19 5.75
N ALA A 596 -23.64 -22.41 6.08
CA ALA A 596 -24.46 -23.22 5.18
C ALA A 596 -25.84 -22.61 4.89
N THR A 597 -26.29 -21.63 5.69
CA THR A 597 -27.57 -20.92 5.49
C THR A 597 -27.42 -19.41 5.32
N ASP A 598 -26.31 -18.83 5.75
CA ASP A 598 -26.00 -17.42 5.59
C ASP A 598 -25.75 -17.07 4.10
N LYS A 599 -26.66 -16.28 3.52
CA LYS A 599 -26.59 -15.91 2.10
C LYS A 599 -25.39 -15.02 1.77
N GLU A 600 -24.99 -14.13 2.67
CA GLU A 600 -23.87 -13.23 2.39
C GLU A 600 -22.53 -13.97 2.45
N PHE A 601 -22.40 -14.96 3.35
CA PHE A 601 -21.23 -15.83 3.40
C PHE A 601 -21.17 -16.78 2.19
N GLN A 602 -22.32 -17.33 1.75
CA GLN A 602 -22.38 -18.11 0.50
C GLN A 602 -21.90 -17.30 -0.71
N TRP A 603 -22.38 -16.06 -0.84
CA TRP A 603 -21.95 -15.16 -1.91
C TRP A 603 -20.47 -14.79 -1.82
N TRP A 604 -19.94 -14.62 -0.61
CA TRP A 604 -18.51 -14.42 -0.43
C TRP A 604 -17.71 -15.60 -0.96
N ASN A 605 -18.11 -16.84 -0.65
CA ASN A 605 -17.44 -18.03 -1.15
C ASN A 605 -17.50 -18.15 -2.68
N GLU A 606 -18.66 -17.85 -3.28
CA GLU A 606 -18.82 -17.77 -4.73
C GLU A 606 -17.87 -16.73 -5.36
N ASP A 607 -17.77 -15.56 -4.74
CA ASP A 607 -16.92 -14.46 -5.22
C ASP A 607 -15.42 -14.83 -5.14
N VAL A 608 -15.01 -15.53 -4.08
CA VAL A 608 -13.65 -16.06 -3.93
C VAL A 608 -13.33 -17.09 -5.02
N GLU A 609 -14.22 -18.05 -5.27
CA GLU A 609 -14.00 -19.06 -6.31
C GLU A 609 -13.96 -18.43 -7.72
N GLN A 610 -14.87 -17.49 -7.98
CA GLN A 610 -14.88 -16.74 -9.23
C GLN A 610 -13.59 -15.94 -9.41
N PHE A 611 -13.15 -15.21 -8.39
CA PHE A 611 -11.92 -14.43 -8.43
C PHE A 611 -10.71 -15.32 -8.77
N ARG A 612 -10.56 -16.47 -8.11
CA ARG A 612 -9.47 -17.43 -8.38
C ARG A 612 -9.50 -17.96 -9.81
N THR A 613 -10.70 -18.29 -10.31
CA THR A 613 -10.89 -18.77 -11.68
C THR A 613 -10.53 -17.70 -12.71
N GLU A 614 -10.91 -16.45 -12.47
CA GLU A 614 -10.58 -15.32 -13.35
C GLU A 614 -9.09 -14.96 -13.29
N ALA A 615 -8.49 -14.91 -12.10
CA ALA A 615 -7.07 -14.61 -11.91
C ALA A 615 -6.16 -15.63 -12.62
N ALA A 616 -6.52 -16.91 -12.58
CA ALA A 616 -5.78 -17.99 -13.25
C ALA A 616 -5.72 -17.84 -14.78
N LYS A 617 -6.63 -17.08 -15.40
CA LYS A 617 -6.61 -16.84 -16.85
C LYS A 617 -5.42 -15.99 -17.28
N LYS A 618 -4.97 -15.02 -16.48
CA LYS A 618 -3.88 -14.08 -16.81
C LYS A 618 -4.08 -13.25 -18.09
N TYR A 619 -5.28 -13.29 -18.68
CA TYR A 619 -5.65 -12.53 -19.85
C TYR A 619 -7.10 -12.02 -19.74
N VAL A 620 -7.44 -11.02 -20.55
CA VAL A 620 -8.82 -10.58 -20.77
C VAL A 620 -9.21 -10.75 -22.24
N SER A 621 -10.48 -11.07 -22.51
CA SER A 621 -11.01 -11.12 -23.87
C SER A 621 -11.13 -9.70 -24.46
N LEU A 622 -10.79 -9.56 -25.74
CA LEU A 622 -10.98 -8.34 -26.52
C LEU A 622 -12.20 -8.41 -27.43
N ASN A 623 -13.03 -9.45 -27.28
CA ASN A 623 -14.29 -9.60 -27.98
C ASN A 623 -15.42 -8.89 -27.21
N GLU A 624 -16.14 -8.00 -27.89
CA GLU A 624 -17.16 -7.16 -27.24
C GLU A 624 -18.35 -7.98 -26.72
N ALA A 625 -18.83 -8.97 -27.48
CA ALA A 625 -19.97 -9.79 -27.07
C ALA A 625 -19.66 -10.61 -25.81
N THR A 626 -18.45 -11.17 -25.73
CA THR A 626 -17.96 -11.90 -24.56
C THR A 626 -17.93 -11.00 -23.32
N ARG A 627 -17.31 -9.82 -23.44
CA ARG A 627 -17.18 -8.89 -22.31
C ARG A 627 -18.53 -8.27 -21.89
N ARG A 628 -19.47 -8.06 -22.83
CA ARG A 628 -20.84 -7.64 -22.51
C ARG A 628 -21.58 -8.71 -21.72
N ALA A 629 -21.51 -9.97 -22.15
CA ALA A 629 -22.15 -11.08 -21.44
C ALA A 629 -21.58 -11.28 -20.03
N GLU A 630 -20.26 -11.10 -19.85
CA GLU A 630 -19.62 -11.12 -18.53
C GLU A 630 -20.14 -10.00 -17.62
N ARG A 631 -20.19 -8.75 -18.11
CA ARG A 631 -20.71 -7.60 -17.35
C ARG A 631 -22.19 -7.76 -17.01
N GLU A 632 -23.01 -8.20 -17.96
CA GLU A 632 -24.44 -8.43 -17.75
C GLU A 632 -24.68 -9.51 -16.69
N ARG A 633 -23.87 -10.57 -16.69
CA ARG A 633 -23.92 -11.61 -15.64
C ARG A 633 -23.60 -11.03 -14.27
N GLN A 634 -22.53 -10.24 -14.14
CA GLN A 634 -22.14 -9.60 -12.89
C GLN A 634 -23.17 -8.58 -12.40
N ASP A 635 -23.73 -7.77 -13.30
CA ASP A 635 -24.78 -6.80 -12.98
C ASP A 635 -26.07 -7.49 -12.54
N THR A 636 -26.47 -8.56 -13.22
CA THR A 636 -27.65 -9.36 -12.85
C THR A 636 -27.46 -10.00 -11.49
N GLN A 637 -26.28 -10.60 -11.23
CA GLN A 637 -25.94 -11.17 -9.94
C GLN A 637 -25.98 -10.12 -8.83
N ARG A 638 -25.37 -8.95 -9.03
CA ARG A 638 -25.37 -7.84 -8.05
C ARG A 638 -26.79 -7.36 -7.73
N LYS A 639 -27.63 -7.15 -8.75
CA LYS A 639 -29.04 -6.75 -8.58
C LYS A 639 -29.84 -7.83 -7.85
N GLN A 640 -29.64 -9.10 -8.21
CA GLN A 640 -30.32 -10.22 -7.53
C GLN A 640 -29.92 -10.30 -6.06
N ARG A 641 -28.63 -10.15 -5.73
CA ARG A 641 -28.15 -10.11 -4.34
C ARG A 641 -28.76 -8.95 -3.56
N GLN A 642 -28.92 -7.79 -4.19
CA GLN A 642 -29.60 -6.63 -3.57
C GLN A 642 -31.09 -6.89 -3.30
N ILE A 643 -31.80 -7.56 -4.22
CA ILE A 643 -33.20 -7.98 -4.01
C ILE A 643 -33.29 -8.93 -2.82
N VAL A 644 -32.44 -9.95 -2.79
CA VAL A 644 -32.41 -10.94 -1.69
C VAL A 644 -32.04 -10.27 -0.36
N ARG A 645 -31.11 -9.31 -0.32
CA ARG A 645 -30.81 -8.53 0.89
C ARG A 645 -32.06 -7.83 1.41
N LYS A 646 -32.83 -7.18 0.53
CA LYS A 646 -34.08 -6.51 0.89
C LYS A 646 -35.13 -7.47 1.42
N GLU A 647 -35.31 -8.63 0.79
CA GLU A 647 -36.24 -9.68 1.22
C GLU A 647 -35.90 -10.26 2.59
N LEU A 648 -34.60 -10.38 2.89
CA LEU A 648 -34.09 -10.89 4.17
C LEU A 648 -33.93 -9.81 5.25
N GLY A 649 -34.26 -8.55 4.95
CA GLY A 649 -34.08 -7.43 5.88
C GLY A 649 -32.60 -7.13 6.22
N LEU A 650 -31.68 -7.51 5.35
CA LEU A 650 -30.25 -7.26 5.50
C LEU A 650 -29.89 -5.83 5.09
N ALA A 651 -28.75 -5.34 5.59
CA ALA A 651 -28.19 -4.07 5.15
C ALA A 651 -27.93 -4.10 3.63
N LEU A 652 -28.38 -3.06 2.94
CA LEU A 652 -28.23 -2.94 1.49
C LEU A 652 -26.79 -2.57 1.12
N ASP A 653 -26.31 -3.03 -0.04
CA ASP A 653 -25.05 -2.50 -0.58
C ASP A 653 -25.30 -1.04 -1.02
N PRO A 654 -24.59 -0.04 -0.47
CA PRO A 654 -24.71 1.33 -0.96
C PRO A 654 -24.14 1.48 -2.38
N LEU A 655 -23.37 0.51 -2.87
CA LEU A 655 -22.78 0.49 -4.21
C LEU A 655 -23.45 -0.54 -5.14
N ALA A 656 -24.62 -1.07 -4.79
CA ALA A 656 -25.33 -2.06 -5.63
C ALA A 656 -25.70 -1.53 -7.03
N ASP A 657 -25.98 -0.24 -7.15
CA ASP A 657 -26.36 0.37 -8.43
C ASP A 657 -25.18 1.00 -9.19
N ASP A 658 -24.01 1.06 -8.54
CA ASP A 658 -22.80 1.61 -9.13
C ASP A 658 -22.11 0.52 -9.98
N SER A 659 -22.10 0.68 -11.31
CA SER A 659 -21.40 -0.27 -12.18
C SER A 659 -19.91 -0.21 -11.86
N SER A 660 -19.31 -1.33 -11.46
CA SER A 660 -17.96 -1.32 -10.86
C SER A 660 -16.85 -0.83 -11.79
N ASP A 661 -17.03 -0.88 -13.12
CA ASP A 661 -16.04 -0.48 -14.13
C ASP A 661 -16.61 0.51 -15.17
N ASP A 662 -16.44 1.79 -14.88
CA ASP A 662 -16.69 2.94 -15.77
C ASP A 662 -15.63 3.10 -16.89
N GLY A 663 -14.64 2.20 -16.92
CA GLY A 663 -13.52 2.21 -17.86
C GLY A 663 -12.49 3.32 -17.59
N LEU A 664 -12.72 4.18 -16.61
CA LEU A 664 -11.84 5.28 -16.23
C LEU A 664 -10.78 4.80 -15.24
N THR A 665 -9.60 5.44 -15.29
CA THR A 665 -8.55 5.31 -14.28
C THR A 665 -8.76 6.32 -13.15
N GLY A 666 -8.13 6.11 -11.99
CA GLY A 666 -8.38 6.94 -10.79
C GLY A 666 -8.09 8.45 -10.98
N ASN A 667 -7.15 8.80 -11.86
CA ASN A 667 -6.85 10.19 -12.24
C ASN A 667 -7.84 10.79 -13.26
N GLU A 668 -8.65 9.97 -13.91
CA GLU A 668 -9.68 10.39 -14.87
C GLU A 668 -11.06 10.53 -14.23
N ARG A 669 -11.28 9.86 -13.09
CA ARG A 669 -12.53 9.95 -12.33
C ARG A 669 -12.63 11.30 -11.65
N ASP A 670 -13.87 11.70 -11.42
CA ASP A 670 -14.16 12.83 -10.55
C ASP A 670 -13.75 12.49 -9.12
N ILE A 671 -12.79 13.24 -8.58
CA ILE A 671 -12.15 12.94 -7.30
C ILE A 671 -13.15 12.99 -6.14
N VAL A 672 -14.12 13.90 -6.18
CA VAL A 672 -15.13 14.04 -5.12
C VAL A 672 -16.09 12.87 -5.16
N LYS A 673 -16.52 12.44 -6.35
CA LYS A 673 -17.36 11.24 -6.52
C LYS A 673 -16.60 9.97 -6.11
N ASP A 674 -15.32 9.85 -6.45
CA ASP A 674 -14.50 8.70 -6.09
C ASP A 674 -14.30 8.62 -4.57
N ALA A 675 -14.00 9.75 -3.91
CA ALA A 675 -13.93 9.82 -2.45
C ALA A 675 -15.29 9.48 -1.78
N ALA A 676 -16.40 9.97 -2.32
CA ALA A 676 -17.73 9.64 -1.82
C ALA A 676 -18.06 8.14 -1.99
N ARG A 677 -17.62 7.54 -3.10
CA ARG A 677 -17.77 6.11 -3.39
C ARG A 677 -16.95 5.25 -2.41
N GLU A 678 -15.71 5.63 -2.12
CA GLU A 678 -14.89 4.95 -1.12
C GLU A 678 -15.52 5.02 0.27
N LYS A 679 -16.03 6.19 0.68
CA LYS A 679 -16.74 6.36 1.95
C LYS A 679 -18.04 5.53 2.02
N ALA A 680 -18.71 5.35 0.88
CA ALA A 680 -19.84 4.42 0.78
C ALA A 680 -19.38 2.96 0.88
N ALA A 681 -18.22 2.60 0.33
CA ALA A 681 -17.66 1.26 0.40
C ALA A 681 -17.39 0.81 1.85
N GLU A 682 -17.03 1.73 2.76
CA GLU A 682 -16.86 1.45 4.20
C GLU A 682 -18.15 0.96 4.88
N LYS A 683 -19.31 1.24 4.29
CA LYS A 683 -20.63 0.84 4.82
C LYS A 683 -21.18 -0.43 4.18
N ARG A 684 -20.39 -1.12 3.35
CA ARG A 684 -20.80 -2.38 2.75
C ARG A 684 -20.99 -3.44 3.85
N PRO A 685 -21.99 -4.31 3.71
CA PRO A 685 -22.15 -5.44 4.64
C PRO A 685 -20.90 -6.31 4.65
N ASP A 686 -20.49 -6.72 5.85
CA ASP A 686 -19.26 -7.47 6.09
C ASP A 686 -19.59 -8.82 6.74
N PRO A 687 -19.84 -9.88 5.93
CA PRO A 687 -20.21 -11.19 6.44
C PRO A 687 -19.09 -11.82 7.28
N LEU A 688 -17.82 -11.56 6.96
CA LEU A 688 -16.68 -12.12 7.70
C LEU A 688 -16.57 -11.53 9.11
N LEU A 689 -16.79 -10.21 9.23
CA LEU A 689 -16.79 -9.55 10.54
C LEU A 689 -18.00 -9.98 11.38
N ARG A 690 -19.19 -10.07 10.77
CA ARG A 690 -20.40 -10.58 11.45
C ARG A 690 -20.21 -12.01 11.93
N GLU A 691 -19.61 -12.86 11.10
CA GLU A 691 -19.34 -14.25 11.45
C GLU A 691 -18.32 -14.34 12.59
N SER A 692 -17.26 -13.54 12.55
CA SER A 692 -16.26 -13.48 13.63
C SER A 692 -16.87 -13.08 14.97
N ALA A 693 -17.77 -12.09 14.97
CA ALA A 693 -18.50 -11.70 16.17
C ALA A 693 -19.48 -12.79 16.65
N SER A 694 -20.08 -13.53 15.71
CA SER A 694 -20.98 -14.67 16.02
C SER A 694 -20.20 -15.85 16.62
N ILE A 695 -19.02 -16.17 16.11
CA ILE A 695 -18.11 -17.18 16.66
C ILE A 695 -17.67 -16.79 18.08
N LEU A 696 -17.34 -15.51 18.30
CA LEU A 696 -17.01 -15.04 19.64
C LEU A 696 -18.21 -15.18 20.59
N ALA A 697 -19.42 -14.84 20.15
CA ALA A 697 -20.64 -15.03 20.93
C ALA A 697 -20.91 -16.52 21.24
N ASP A 698 -20.70 -17.42 20.27
CA ASP A 698 -20.79 -18.87 20.48
C ASP A 698 -19.80 -19.35 21.54
N ALA A 699 -18.56 -18.86 21.49
CA ALA A 699 -17.53 -19.20 22.46
C ALA A 699 -17.96 -18.78 23.88
N VAL A 700 -18.51 -17.57 24.03
CA VAL A 700 -19.06 -17.10 25.31
C VAL A 700 -20.20 -17.99 25.78
N ASN A 701 -21.18 -18.26 24.92
CA ASN A 701 -22.36 -19.07 25.27
C ASN A 701 -21.98 -20.50 25.66
N LEU A 702 -21.07 -21.15 24.93
CA LEU A 702 -20.60 -22.50 25.22
C LEU A 702 -19.86 -22.57 26.56
N LEU A 703 -19.00 -21.59 26.85
CA LEU A 703 -18.21 -21.56 28.09
C LEU A 703 -19.06 -21.18 29.31
N GLU A 704 -20.10 -20.38 29.14
CA GLU A 704 -21.05 -20.09 30.23
C GLU A 704 -21.99 -21.26 30.52
N ALA A 705 -22.38 -22.03 29.50
CA ALA A 705 -23.30 -23.15 29.63
C ALA A 705 -22.63 -24.44 30.16
N ASP A 706 -21.36 -24.66 29.86
CA ASP A 706 -20.63 -25.89 30.18
C ASP A 706 -19.43 -25.60 31.11
N ARG A 707 -19.65 -25.71 32.42
CA ARG A 707 -18.59 -25.47 33.43
C ARG A 707 -17.38 -26.42 33.27
N PRO A 708 -17.55 -27.73 33.05
CA PRO A 708 -16.42 -28.61 32.74
C PRO A 708 -15.59 -28.16 31.54
N LEU A 709 -16.25 -27.77 30.44
CA LEU A 709 -15.56 -27.22 29.27
C LEU A 709 -14.84 -25.91 29.61
N SER A 710 -15.51 -25.02 30.34
CA SER A 710 -14.94 -23.75 30.80
C SER A 710 -13.66 -23.96 31.62
N ALA A 711 -13.66 -24.90 32.55
CA ALA A 711 -12.48 -25.23 33.37
C ALA A 711 -11.33 -25.85 32.54
N GLN A 712 -11.63 -26.52 31.43
CA GLN A 712 -10.61 -27.04 30.50
C GLN A 712 -10.03 -25.94 29.60
N VAL A 713 -10.88 -25.01 29.14
CA VAL A 713 -10.50 -23.97 28.20
C VAL A 713 -9.86 -22.78 28.89
N LEU A 714 -10.36 -22.38 30.07
CA LEU A 714 -9.89 -21.22 30.85
C LEU A 714 -9.62 -21.63 32.30
N PRO A 715 -8.57 -22.45 32.56
CA PRO A 715 -8.29 -22.98 33.90
C PRO A 715 -7.92 -21.92 34.94
N GLN A 716 -7.50 -20.73 34.50
CA GLN A 716 -7.13 -19.61 35.39
C GLN A 716 -8.30 -18.64 35.64
N SER A 717 -9.41 -18.76 34.90
CA SER A 717 -10.55 -17.84 35.03
C SER A 717 -11.24 -18.00 36.39
N THR A 718 -11.46 -16.88 37.08
CA THR A 718 -12.12 -16.87 38.39
C THR A 718 -13.61 -16.53 38.31
N ALA A 719 -14.08 -16.01 37.18
CA ALA A 719 -15.46 -15.60 36.95
C ALA A 719 -15.89 -15.78 35.49
N ALA A 720 -17.18 -16.06 35.29
CA ALA A 720 -17.76 -16.12 33.95
C ALA A 720 -17.54 -14.80 33.19
N GLY A 721 -17.17 -14.91 31.91
CA GLY A 721 -16.88 -13.75 31.06
C GLY A 721 -15.51 -13.10 31.30
N ARG A 722 -14.64 -13.66 32.15
CA ARG A 722 -13.24 -13.18 32.30
C ARG A 722 -12.28 -14.23 31.75
N TRP A 723 -11.51 -13.85 30.72
CA TRP A 723 -10.58 -14.73 30.00
C TRP A 723 -9.11 -14.45 30.33
N ALA A 724 -8.83 -13.39 31.11
CA ALA A 724 -7.47 -12.93 31.41
C ALA A 724 -7.25 -12.58 32.89
N ASP A 725 -7.90 -13.34 33.79
CA ASP A 725 -7.77 -13.16 35.24
C ASP A 725 -6.36 -13.49 35.77
#